data_AF-A0A0W1ATV8-F1
#
_entry.id   AF-A0A0W1ATV8-F1
#
_cell.length_a   1.000
_cell.length_b   1.000
_cell.length_c   1.000
_cell.angle_alpha   90.00
_cell.angle_beta   90.00
_cell.angle_gamma   90.00
#
_symmetry.space_group_name_H-M   'P 1'
#
loop_
_entity.id
_entity.type
_entity.pdbx_description
1 polymer ?
#
loop_
_entity_poly.entity_id
_entity_poly.type
_entity_poly.pdbx_seq_one_letter_code
_entity_poly.pdbx_strand_id
1 'polypeptide(L)'
;MKKLISLTVSAAILLAPFAYTLNVPALNLKVDAVSAASEEADAPAAKPTAKPTAKPAATAKPTAKPVATPKPTAKPTATPKPTAKPTATPKATAKPAAKPKATAAPAATVVPAETVKPVPTTLPVTVNENVYQDGVYVAYGDAYSKGTEGAKIEIKYGKITSIELLRTSPKLIDRDARNNYSALWQAYGLMKDRLLGKTRDGAAAVDAVSGATRSSNGWKLSVDRAFERALTVKDTNAVYFDGVHMGIDPTGKYAVFATYESNKLTAVKVYPLNSTGDFVDEKAYTAEQSAAVAAITPALLAKGTAAEPVAGLEADFKAATNAFWDAEQNAKINNTSAYVDGFYSSYGTARSVGVERADIVIRNGKLVDVKLLRLGNNLIDRGATAYADVVKANAPMTAKLLANGSYFANYDEKVDGISGATESSHGWNQAVERAFEKALKVPGEGKYFDGKFAGVDNHSKVLLLVDVASDAVTNIKLGLFGTDGKLIADDKLSAEQKSLAGTLTSGLLEKGVQMSDITGQEELSAAAKAALTDALTNASKVQGTYKDGTFTAFGDAYDKGTNRADVTLRNGKIVNVALYRVGMNLVDRGKAAYPEVVKAIPQLTSSFLAAGTREAVQDVDAVSGATSSSVALKTAVDRAYGKAEIVEANKAAYFDGIFIGVSANKLVNVMTYVEHGVPVKMLVYYLDKNGSTRTINQLTDAELAVKSEIESTSTGYSLHKYGYRAAAFGNNDAEKEVSAKVVEAIKSALESAGK
;
A
#
# COMPACT_ATOMS: atom_id res chain seq x y z
N MET A 1 1.10 -58.43 2.28
CA MET A 1 0.33 -57.92 3.43
C MET A 1 1.31 -57.19 4.37
N LYS A 2 1.89 -56.06 3.94
CA LYS A 2 1.51 -54.65 4.19
C LYS A 2 1.36 -54.29 5.68
N LYS A 3 2.50 -54.00 6.33
CA LYS A 3 2.60 -53.12 7.51
C LYS A 3 2.98 -51.73 7.00
N LEU A 4 2.15 -50.73 7.30
CA LEU A 4 2.45 -49.32 7.07
C LEU A 4 3.36 -48.82 8.19
N ILE A 5 4.50 -48.26 7.82
CA ILE A 5 5.33 -47.40 8.67
C ILE A 5 5.05 -45.97 8.22
N SER A 6 4.57 -45.17 9.17
CA SER A 6 4.42 -43.72 9.05
C SER A 6 5.80 -43.08 8.97
N LEU A 7 6.04 -42.23 7.96
CA LEU A 7 7.21 -41.39 7.88
C LEU A 7 6.77 -39.93 7.71
N THR A 8 6.88 -39.17 8.79
CA THR A 8 6.90 -37.71 8.81
C THR A 8 8.14 -37.21 8.07
N VAL A 9 7.96 -36.44 7.00
CA VAL A 9 9.06 -35.73 6.32
C VAL A 9 8.97 -34.25 6.67
N SER A 10 9.86 -33.82 7.56
CA SER A 10 10.24 -32.43 7.75
C SER A 10 11.08 -31.97 6.55
N ALA A 11 10.70 -30.86 5.92
CA ALA A 11 11.43 -30.28 4.80
C ALA A 11 12.63 -29.45 5.29
N ALA A 12 13.84 -29.95 5.04
CA ALA A 12 15.09 -29.18 5.01
C ALA A 12 16.06 -29.85 4.02
N ILE A 13 16.90 -29.02 3.35
CA ILE A 13 18.07 -29.31 2.46
C ILE A 13 17.71 -29.37 0.96
N LEU A 14 18.08 -28.41 0.09
CA LEU A 14 19.38 -27.96 -0.50
C LEU A 14 20.05 -28.93 -1.52
N LEU A 15 20.28 -28.42 -2.74
CA LEU A 15 21.32 -28.71 -3.77
C LEU A 15 21.37 -30.06 -4.55
N ALA A 16 20.85 -30.02 -5.81
CA ALA A 16 21.36 -30.49 -7.14
C ALA A 16 22.25 -31.76 -7.34
N PRO A 17 22.50 -32.28 -8.59
CA PRO A 17 21.75 -32.27 -9.87
C PRO A 17 21.58 -33.68 -10.52
N PHE A 18 20.76 -33.81 -11.57
CA PHE A 18 20.93 -34.88 -12.57
C PHE A 18 20.81 -34.33 -13.99
N ALA A 19 21.84 -34.62 -14.79
CA ALA A 19 21.93 -34.39 -16.23
C ALA A 19 21.07 -35.39 -17.01
N TYR A 20 20.65 -35.05 -18.24
CA TYR A 20 21.25 -35.62 -19.46
C TYR A 20 20.62 -35.05 -20.76
N THR A 21 21.54 -34.68 -21.66
CA THR A 21 21.53 -34.72 -23.14
C THR A 21 20.67 -33.80 -24.02
N LEU A 22 21.46 -33.11 -24.86
CA LEU A 22 21.18 -32.37 -26.08
C LEU A 22 20.38 -33.16 -27.13
N ASN A 23 19.54 -32.45 -27.87
CA ASN A 23 19.38 -32.68 -29.31
C ASN A 23 19.01 -31.35 -30.01
N VAL A 24 19.78 -30.99 -31.05
CA VAL A 24 19.50 -29.88 -31.98
C VAL A 24 19.31 -30.53 -33.35
N PRO A 25 18.44 -29.99 -34.24
CA PRO A 25 19.01 -29.15 -35.28
C PRO A 25 18.18 -27.90 -35.66
N ALA A 26 18.93 -26.83 -35.90
CA ALA A 26 18.79 -25.76 -36.89
C ALA A 26 17.38 -25.30 -37.33
N LEU A 27 17.07 -24.03 -37.05
CA LEU A 27 16.22 -23.21 -37.93
C LEU A 27 16.88 -21.84 -38.18
N ASN A 28 17.15 -21.58 -39.45
CA ASN A 28 17.68 -20.34 -40.00
C ASN A 28 16.58 -19.27 -40.02
N LEU A 29 16.69 -18.22 -39.21
CA LEU A 29 15.98 -16.96 -39.46
C LEU A 29 16.98 -15.80 -39.50
N LYS A 30 17.10 -15.18 -40.68
CA LYS A 30 17.73 -13.88 -40.86
C LYS A 30 16.75 -12.81 -40.38
N VAL A 31 17.17 -11.97 -39.45
CA VAL A 31 16.51 -10.71 -39.12
C VAL A 31 17.53 -9.60 -39.31
N ASP A 32 17.21 -8.68 -40.22
CA ASP A 32 18.01 -7.51 -40.54
C ASP A 32 18.14 -6.59 -39.32
N ALA A 33 19.38 -6.22 -39.02
CA ALA A 33 19.73 -5.28 -37.99
C ALA A 33 19.39 -3.86 -38.44
N VAL A 34 18.53 -3.15 -37.69
CA VAL A 34 18.49 -1.69 -37.69
C VAL A 34 19.07 -1.22 -36.37
N SER A 35 20.35 -0.87 -36.43
CA SER A 35 21.09 -0.17 -35.40
C SER A 35 20.65 1.30 -35.37
N ALA A 36 20.31 1.81 -34.20
CA ALA A 36 20.23 3.25 -33.94
C ALA A 36 21.05 3.56 -32.69
N ALA A 37 22.35 3.79 -32.91
CA ALA A 37 23.21 4.53 -32.01
C ALA A 37 23.19 6.01 -32.43
N SER A 38 23.04 6.91 -31.47
CA SER A 38 23.39 8.32 -31.63
C SER A 38 23.58 8.91 -30.23
N GLU A 39 24.79 8.77 -29.71
CA GLU A 39 25.35 9.68 -28.71
C GLU A 39 25.64 11.04 -29.36
N GLU A 40 25.28 12.10 -28.66
CA GLU A 40 25.49 13.50 -29.06
C GLU A 40 26.88 13.97 -28.57
N ALA A 41 27.68 14.53 -29.47
CA ALA A 41 28.94 15.20 -29.18
C ALA A 41 28.91 16.64 -29.75
N ASP A 42 29.52 17.56 -29.03
CA ASP A 42 29.44 19.03 -29.18
C ASP A 42 30.22 19.67 -30.35
N ALA A 43 29.64 20.79 -30.84
CA ALA A 43 30.22 22.01 -31.45
C ALA A 43 30.76 21.98 -32.93
N PRO A 44 30.86 23.11 -33.68
CA PRO A 44 30.71 24.55 -33.32
C PRO A 44 29.87 25.44 -34.29
N ALA A 45 29.88 26.74 -34.01
CA ALA A 45 29.05 27.84 -34.56
C ALA A 45 29.15 28.16 -36.06
N ALA A 46 28.02 28.60 -36.65
CA ALA A 46 27.97 29.48 -37.83
C ALA A 46 26.73 30.42 -37.80
N LYS A 47 26.93 31.67 -38.24
CA LYS A 47 25.98 32.82 -38.25
C LYS A 47 25.25 32.93 -39.65
N PRO A 48 24.34 33.89 -39.92
CA PRO A 48 22.93 33.63 -40.22
C PRO A 48 22.46 34.08 -41.63
N THR A 49 21.32 33.58 -42.12
CA THR A 49 20.63 34.17 -43.28
C THR A 49 19.09 34.18 -43.16
N ALA A 50 18.57 35.41 -43.35
CA ALA A 50 17.24 35.96 -43.68
C ALA A 50 15.92 35.13 -43.68
N LYS A 51 14.99 35.62 -42.82
CA LYS A 51 13.54 35.94 -42.95
C LYS A 51 12.80 35.64 -44.28
N PRO A 52 11.45 35.38 -44.26
CA PRO A 52 10.46 36.44 -43.98
C PRO A 52 9.31 36.08 -43.03
N THR A 53 8.85 37.11 -42.31
CA THR A 53 7.73 37.14 -41.36
C THR A 53 6.39 37.42 -42.05
N ALA A 54 5.33 36.72 -41.63
CA ALA A 54 3.95 37.13 -41.79
C ALA A 54 3.37 37.64 -40.46
N LYS A 55 2.60 38.72 -40.54
CA LYS A 55 2.02 39.55 -39.48
C LYS A 55 0.53 39.20 -39.29
N PRO A 56 0.02 39.06 -38.06
CA PRO A 56 -1.41 39.23 -37.81
C PRO A 56 -1.74 40.65 -37.31
N ALA A 57 -2.93 41.11 -37.68
CA ALA A 57 -3.41 42.47 -37.59
C ALA A 57 -4.24 42.78 -36.33
N ALA A 58 -4.14 44.06 -35.93
CA ALA A 58 -5.14 44.96 -35.31
C ALA A 58 -6.11 44.44 -34.24
N THR A 59 -5.83 44.87 -33.01
CA THR A 59 -6.73 44.99 -31.85
C THR A 59 -7.75 46.12 -32.00
N ALA A 60 -9.01 45.86 -31.68
CA ALA A 60 -10.05 46.88 -31.47
C ALA A 60 -10.23 47.20 -29.97
N LYS A 61 -10.44 48.47 -29.66
CA LYS A 61 -10.77 49.06 -28.34
C LYS A 61 -12.27 49.37 -28.29
N PRO A 62 -12.96 49.24 -27.13
CA PRO A 62 -13.52 50.42 -26.43
C PRO A 62 -13.44 50.29 -24.89
N THR A 63 -12.95 51.26 -24.10
CA THR A 63 -13.59 52.49 -23.52
C THR A 63 -14.85 52.33 -22.64
N ALA A 64 -14.67 52.69 -21.34
CA ALA A 64 -15.59 53.34 -20.37
C ALA A 64 -16.86 52.58 -19.92
N LYS A 65 -17.41 52.63 -18.70
CA LYS A 65 -17.33 53.49 -17.48
C LYS A 65 -17.97 52.70 -16.30
N PRO A 66 -17.59 52.92 -15.03
CA PRO A 66 -18.15 52.19 -13.87
C PRO A 66 -19.51 52.75 -13.42
N VAL A 67 -20.43 51.88 -12.98
CA VAL A 67 -21.72 52.29 -12.38
C VAL A 67 -22.08 51.45 -11.14
N ALA A 68 -22.18 52.19 -10.03
CA ALA A 68 -23.02 52.09 -8.83
C ALA A 68 -23.17 50.77 -8.03
N THR A 69 -22.60 50.84 -6.82
CA THR A 69 -23.10 50.27 -5.55
C THR A 69 -24.60 50.44 -5.33
N PRO A 70 -25.31 49.40 -4.84
CA PRO A 70 -26.54 49.56 -4.06
C PRO A 70 -26.22 49.70 -2.55
N LYS A 71 -26.75 50.77 -1.95
CA LYS A 71 -26.79 51.06 -0.50
C LYS A 71 -27.96 50.28 0.16
N PRO A 72 -27.89 49.92 1.46
CA PRO A 72 -28.82 48.97 2.07
C PRO A 72 -30.12 49.64 2.54
N THR A 73 -31.19 48.84 2.56
CA THR A 73 -32.46 49.18 3.21
C THR A 73 -32.76 48.19 4.34
N ALA A 74 -32.97 48.74 5.54
CA ALA A 74 -33.54 48.10 6.73
C ALA A 74 -34.99 47.63 6.46
N LYS A 75 -35.58 46.65 7.16
CA LYS A 75 -35.83 46.56 8.61
C LYS A 75 -36.27 45.11 8.96
N PRO A 76 -35.99 44.61 10.17
CA PRO A 76 -36.18 43.20 10.55
C PRO A 76 -37.65 42.86 10.80
N THR A 77 -38.02 41.59 10.58
CA THR A 77 -39.35 41.09 10.91
C THR A 77 -39.24 39.80 11.74
N ALA A 78 -39.80 39.90 12.94
CA ALA A 78 -40.36 38.87 13.82
C ALA A 78 -39.53 37.62 14.17
N THR A 79 -38.96 37.66 15.37
CA THR A 79 -38.65 36.57 16.28
C THR A 79 -39.79 35.53 16.38
N PRO A 80 -39.55 34.23 16.15
CA PRO A 80 -40.44 33.18 16.64
C PRO A 80 -40.19 32.95 18.14
N LYS A 81 -41.26 33.12 18.91
CA LYS A 81 -41.39 32.83 20.34
C LYS A 81 -41.20 31.33 20.62
N PRO A 82 -40.44 30.92 21.66
CA PRO A 82 -40.36 29.53 22.08
C PRO A 82 -41.56 29.16 22.98
N THR A 83 -42.33 28.18 22.54
CA THR A 83 -43.35 27.42 23.29
C THR A 83 -43.34 26.01 22.69
N ALA A 84 -43.26 24.89 23.38
CA ALA A 84 -43.50 24.57 24.78
C ALA A 84 -42.65 23.36 25.25
N LYS A 85 -42.47 23.32 26.56
CA LYS A 85 -41.94 22.28 27.45
C LYS A 85 -42.46 20.85 27.18
N PRO A 86 -41.59 19.82 27.15
CA PRO A 86 -41.95 18.48 27.62
C PRO A 86 -41.61 18.35 29.11
N THR A 87 -42.64 18.16 29.92
CA THR A 87 -42.54 17.75 31.33
C THR A 87 -42.63 16.23 31.35
N ALA A 88 -41.61 15.53 31.81
CA ALA A 88 -41.74 14.17 32.35
C ALA A 88 -40.51 13.87 33.21
N THR A 89 -40.70 13.98 34.52
CA THR A 89 -39.78 13.54 35.57
C THR A 89 -40.00 12.04 35.80
N PRO A 90 -38.99 11.17 35.70
CA PRO A 90 -39.05 9.86 36.34
C PRO A 90 -38.69 10.00 37.82
N LYS A 91 -39.70 9.77 38.66
CA LYS A 91 -39.60 9.70 40.12
C LYS A 91 -38.77 8.48 40.52
N ALA A 92 -37.72 8.70 41.32
CA ALA A 92 -37.06 7.66 42.10
C ALA A 92 -37.92 7.30 43.32
N THR A 93 -38.17 6.00 43.53
CA THR A 93 -38.22 5.34 44.86
C THR A 93 -38.54 3.85 44.68
N ALA A 94 -37.56 2.98 44.91
CA ALA A 94 -37.77 1.69 45.57
C ALA A 94 -36.49 1.30 46.34
N LYS A 95 -36.72 0.90 47.59
CA LYS A 95 -35.81 0.74 48.73
C LYS A 95 -34.93 -0.52 48.62
N PRO A 96 -33.75 -0.57 49.29
CA PRO A 96 -32.79 -1.67 49.19
C PRO A 96 -33.04 -2.80 50.20
N ALA A 97 -32.80 -4.04 49.77
CA ALA A 97 -32.63 -5.26 50.57
C ALA A 97 -31.79 -6.24 49.72
N ALA A 98 -30.81 -7.01 50.18
CA ALA A 98 -30.23 -7.25 51.49
C ALA A 98 -28.77 -7.75 51.33
N LYS A 99 -27.90 -7.30 52.25
CA LYS A 99 -26.71 -7.95 52.85
C LYS A 99 -26.07 -9.17 52.15
N PRO A 100 -24.82 -9.09 51.66
CA PRO A 100 -23.93 -10.25 51.52
C PRO A 100 -23.33 -10.60 52.88
N LYS A 101 -23.45 -11.88 53.29
CA LYS A 101 -22.86 -12.45 54.50
C LYS A 101 -21.42 -12.92 54.22
N ALA A 102 -20.62 -12.88 55.29
CA ALA A 102 -19.17 -12.97 55.36
C ALA A 102 -18.51 -14.24 54.80
N THR A 103 -17.29 -13.99 54.32
CA THR A 103 -16.04 -14.76 54.41
C THR A 103 -16.02 -15.99 55.33
N ALA A 104 -15.51 -17.11 54.78
CA ALA A 104 -14.80 -18.14 55.54
C ALA A 104 -13.59 -18.63 54.71
N ALA A 105 -12.43 -18.64 55.35
CA ALA A 105 -11.18 -19.29 54.90
C ALA A 105 -10.99 -20.61 55.70
N PRO A 106 -9.84 -21.32 55.62
CA PRO A 106 -9.54 -22.36 54.63
C PRO A 106 -9.29 -23.76 55.25
N ALA A 107 -9.01 -24.72 54.35
CA ALA A 107 -8.24 -25.98 54.52
C ALA A 107 -8.92 -27.23 55.12
N ALA A 108 -8.92 -28.32 54.34
CA ALA A 108 -8.40 -29.62 54.78
C ALA A 108 -8.04 -30.51 53.57
N THR A 109 -6.86 -31.09 53.68
CA THR A 109 -6.12 -32.02 52.82
C THR A 109 -6.77 -33.41 52.80
N VAL A 110 -6.83 -34.09 51.64
CA VAL A 110 -6.78 -35.57 51.58
C VAL A 110 -6.07 -36.06 50.30
N VAL A 111 -5.25 -37.08 50.52
CA VAL A 111 -4.22 -37.77 49.69
C VAL A 111 -4.88 -38.92 48.86
N PRO A 112 -4.22 -39.55 47.85
CA PRO A 112 -4.83 -39.91 46.56
C PRO A 112 -5.15 -41.40 46.33
N ALA A 113 -5.83 -41.59 45.17
CA ALA A 113 -5.79 -42.72 44.24
C ALA A 113 -6.42 -44.08 44.61
N GLU A 114 -7.50 -44.44 43.91
CA GLU A 114 -7.74 -45.80 43.45
C GLU A 114 -8.24 -45.82 41.99
N THR A 115 -7.78 -46.85 41.30
CA THR A 115 -7.84 -47.17 39.87
C THR A 115 -9.27 -47.36 39.32
N VAL A 116 -9.57 -46.73 38.18
CA VAL A 116 -10.75 -47.06 37.36
C VAL A 116 -10.32 -47.61 35.99
N LYS A 117 -10.90 -48.77 35.68
CA LYS A 117 -10.89 -49.56 34.44
C LYS A 117 -11.00 -48.70 33.16
N PRO A 118 -10.40 -49.12 32.03
CA PRO A 118 -10.46 -48.37 30.78
C PRO A 118 -11.88 -48.33 30.20
N VAL A 119 -12.33 -47.11 29.89
CA VAL A 119 -13.57 -46.82 29.16
C VAL A 119 -13.35 -47.11 27.67
N PRO A 120 -14.32 -47.73 26.96
CA PRO A 120 -14.18 -48.07 25.55
C PRO A 120 -13.94 -46.84 24.68
N THR A 121 -13.04 -47.01 23.73
CA THR A 121 -12.67 -46.11 22.64
C THR A 121 -13.88 -45.40 22.03
N THR A 122 -13.84 -44.08 22.02
CA THR A 122 -14.78 -43.22 21.28
C THR A 122 -14.85 -43.67 19.82
N LEU A 123 -16.07 -43.71 19.29
CA LEU A 123 -16.41 -43.89 17.87
C LEU A 123 -15.49 -43.06 16.96
N PRO A 124 -15.16 -43.56 15.74
CA PRO A 124 -14.36 -42.80 14.80
C PRO A 124 -15.04 -41.45 14.53
N VAL A 125 -14.27 -40.36 14.66
CA VAL A 125 -14.68 -39.05 14.17
C VAL A 125 -14.98 -39.22 12.69
N THR A 126 -16.25 -39.14 12.32
CA THR A 126 -16.66 -39.05 10.92
C THR A 126 -15.95 -37.82 10.34
N VAL A 127 -14.94 -38.04 9.52
CA VAL A 127 -14.34 -36.97 8.73
C VAL A 127 -15.43 -36.57 7.76
N ASN A 128 -16.16 -35.49 8.05
CA ASN A 128 -16.97 -34.85 7.02
C ASN A 128 -16.05 -34.55 5.85
N GLU A 129 -16.37 -35.11 4.70
CA GLU A 129 -15.64 -34.86 3.46
C GLU A 129 -15.55 -33.35 3.25
N ASN A 130 -14.35 -32.85 2.92
CA ASN A 130 -14.17 -31.42 2.71
C ASN A 130 -14.96 -30.98 1.47
N VAL A 131 -16.06 -30.27 1.69
CA VAL A 131 -16.93 -29.74 0.63
C VAL A 131 -16.40 -28.44 0.00
N TYR A 132 -15.25 -27.94 0.47
CA TYR A 132 -14.63 -26.72 -0.03
C TYR A 132 -13.41 -27.03 -0.88
N GLN A 133 -13.35 -26.41 -2.05
CA GLN A 133 -12.15 -26.36 -2.88
C GLN A 133 -11.07 -25.53 -2.16
N ASP A 134 -9.86 -26.06 -2.13
CA ASP A 134 -8.72 -25.33 -1.60
C ASP A 134 -8.35 -24.18 -2.54
N GLY A 135 -8.01 -23.02 -1.98
CA GLY A 135 -7.66 -21.85 -2.79
C GLY A 135 -7.77 -20.52 -2.04
N VAL A 136 -7.52 -19.43 -2.79
CA VAL A 136 -7.64 -18.06 -2.30
C VAL A 136 -8.94 -17.44 -2.79
N TYR A 137 -9.73 -16.94 -1.86
CA TYR A 137 -11.06 -16.38 -2.10
C TYR A 137 -11.14 -14.96 -1.53
N VAL A 138 -11.58 -14.03 -2.36
CA VAL A 138 -11.90 -12.66 -1.94
C VAL A 138 -13.41 -12.51 -2.00
N ALA A 139 -14.00 -11.96 -0.95
CA ALA A 139 -15.42 -11.65 -0.89
C ALA A 139 -15.67 -10.39 -0.06
N TYR A 140 -16.82 -9.77 -0.28
CA TYR A 140 -17.23 -8.54 0.37
C TYR A 140 -18.57 -8.72 1.07
N GLY A 141 -18.76 -8.04 2.19
CA GLY A 141 -20.01 -7.98 2.95
C GLY A 141 -20.97 -6.95 2.36
N ASP A 142 -22.01 -6.63 3.12
CA ASP A 142 -23.00 -5.64 2.69
C ASP A 142 -22.42 -4.22 2.70
N ALA A 143 -22.61 -3.53 1.58
CA ALA A 143 -22.19 -2.17 1.39
C ALA A 143 -23.10 -1.17 2.11
N TYR A 144 -22.50 -0.02 2.45
CA TYR A 144 -23.19 1.12 3.03
C TYR A 144 -22.52 2.45 2.68
N SER A 145 -23.07 3.55 3.18
CA SER A 145 -22.63 4.93 2.89
C SER A 145 -21.18 5.28 3.24
N LYS A 146 -20.34 4.33 3.70
CA LYS A 146 -18.90 4.50 3.94
C LYS A 146 -18.03 3.41 3.31
N GLY A 147 -18.57 2.56 2.44
CA GLY A 147 -17.86 1.47 1.76
C GLY A 147 -18.45 0.09 2.08
N THR A 148 -17.64 -0.96 1.90
CA THR A 148 -17.94 -2.33 2.32
C THR A 148 -16.76 -2.93 3.09
N GLU A 149 -17.05 -3.81 4.03
CA GLU A 149 -16.06 -4.69 4.63
C GLU A 149 -15.79 -5.87 3.69
N GLY A 150 -14.55 -6.38 3.67
CA GLY A 150 -14.17 -7.52 2.84
C GLY A 150 -13.20 -8.46 3.54
N ALA A 151 -13.00 -9.64 2.96
CA ALA A 151 -12.00 -10.59 3.42
C ALA A 151 -11.36 -11.29 2.21
N LYS A 152 -10.04 -11.39 2.23
CA LYS A 152 -9.27 -12.31 1.39
C LYS A 152 -8.78 -13.44 2.28
N ILE A 153 -9.26 -14.65 2.02
CA ILE A 153 -8.92 -15.84 2.80
C ILE A 153 -8.32 -16.92 1.93
N GLU A 154 -7.36 -17.66 2.49
CA GLU A 154 -6.93 -18.95 1.95
C GLU A 154 -7.67 -20.05 2.71
N ILE A 155 -8.37 -20.91 1.98
CA ILE A 155 -9.03 -22.09 2.52
C ILE A 155 -8.20 -23.31 2.14
N LYS A 156 -7.84 -24.12 3.14
CA LYS A 156 -7.24 -25.45 2.96
C LYS A 156 -7.89 -26.45 3.89
N TYR A 157 -8.30 -27.59 3.37
CA TYR A 157 -8.95 -28.66 4.14
C TYR A 157 -10.16 -28.14 4.96
N GLY A 158 -10.93 -27.22 4.37
CA GLY A 158 -12.13 -26.62 4.97
C GLY A 158 -11.85 -25.62 6.11
N LYS A 159 -10.61 -25.16 6.29
CA LYS A 159 -10.21 -24.18 7.31
C LYS A 159 -9.49 -22.98 6.72
N ILE A 160 -9.61 -21.84 7.40
CA ILE A 160 -8.89 -20.61 7.06
C ILE A 160 -7.41 -20.75 7.45
N THR A 161 -6.48 -20.81 6.49
CA THR A 161 -5.02 -20.84 6.74
C THR A 161 -4.36 -19.48 6.65
N SER A 162 -5.00 -18.54 5.94
CA SER A 162 -4.58 -17.15 5.86
C SER A 162 -5.81 -16.25 5.77
N ILE A 163 -5.74 -15.06 6.37
CA ILE A 163 -6.81 -14.07 6.31
C ILE A 163 -6.24 -12.65 6.29
N GLU A 164 -6.73 -11.87 5.34
CA GLU A 164 -6.58 -10.43 5.30
C GLU A 164 -7.98 -9.80 5.34
N LEU A 165 -8.23 -9.00 6.37
CA LEU A 165 -9.48 -8.28 6.55
C LEU A 165 -9.38 -6.94 5.83
N LEU A 166 -10.33 -6.65 4.95
CA LEU A 166 -10.31 -5.50 4.06
C LEU A 166 -11.40 -4.51 4.44
N ARG A 167 -11.19 -3.24 4.11
CA ARG A 167 -12.28 -2.28 4.05
C ARG A 167 -12.12 -1.40 2.83
N THR A 168 -13.04 -1.52 1.88
CA THR A 168 -12.95 -0.82 0.60
C THR A 168 -13.21 0.67 0.75
N SER A 169 -12.49 1.49 -0.01
CA SER A 169 -12.94 2.84 -0.39
C SER A 169 -13.35 2.84 -1.87
N PRO A 170 -14.00 3.91 -2.37
CA PRO A 170 -14.39 3.96 -3.78
C PRO A 170 -13.23 3.94 -4.79
N LYS A 171 -11.97 4.07 -4.35
CA LYS A 171 -10.76 3.94 -5.19
C LYS A 171 -9.83 2.80 -4.78
N LEU A 172 -10.01 2.22 -3.60
CA LEU A 172 -9.09 1.23 -3.05
C LEU A 172 -9.84 0.00 -2.57
N ILE A 173 -9.29 -1.17 -2.86
CA ILE A 173 -9.77 -2.44 -2.30
C ILE A 173 -9.65 -2.44 -0.78
N ASP A 174 -8.61 -1.78 -0.27
CA ASP A 174 -8.38 -1.65 1.15
C ASP A 174 -7.90 -0.24 1.51
N ARG A 175 -8.62 0.38 2.43
CA ARG A 175 -8.34 1.72 2.93
C ARG A 175 -7.33 1.62 4.06
N ASP A 176 -6.33 2.51 4.01
CA ASP A 176 -5.40 2.78 5.11
C ASP A 176 -6.12 2.78 6.47
N ALA A 177 -5.65 1.92 7.38
CA ALA A 177 -6.26 1.67 8.67
C ALA A 177 -6.43 2.95 9.50
N ARG A 178 -5.51 3.93 9.38
CA ARG A 178 -5.54 5.22 10.09
C ARG A 178 -6.74 6.07 9.72
N ASN A 179 -7.22 5.93 8.49
CA ASN A 179 -8.37 6.66 7.98
C ASN A 179 -9.72 6.04 8.39
N ASN A 180 -9.69 4.87 9.03
CA ASN A 180 -10.86 4.26 9.65
C ASN A 180 -11.27 4.94 10.96
N TYR A 181 -12.45 4.61 11.49
CA TYR A 181 -12.83 5.05 12.83
C TYR A 181 -12.03 4.26 13.87
N SER A 182 -11.63 4.93 14.95
CA SER A 182 -10.58 4.41 15.85
C SER A 182 -10.88 3.06 16.50
N ALA A 183 -12.16 2.74 16.74
CA ALA A 183 -12.56 1.44 17.28
C ALA A 183 -12.21 0.25 16.34
N LEU A 184 -11.96 0.49 15.05
CA LEU A 184 -11.50 -0.55 14.12
C LEU A 184 -10.04 -0.93 14.28
N TRP A 185 -9.19 -0.01 14.77
CA TRP A 185 -7.74 -0.21 14.76
C TRP A 185 -7.34 -1.47 15.52
N GLN A 186 -7.97 -1.73 16.67
CA GLN A 186 -7.77 -2.96 17.45
C GLN A 186 -8.61 -4.14 16.92
N ALA A 187 -9.75 -3.86 16.28
CA ALA A 187 -10.65 -4.90 15.79
C ALA A 187 -10.02 -5.74 14.68
N TYR A 188 -9.15 -5.17 13.84
CA TYR A 188 -8.44 -5.91 12.79
C TYR A 188 -7.65 -7.10 13.35
N GLY A 189 -6.76 -6.85 14.32
CA GLY A 189 -5.96 -7.90 14.96
C GLY A 189 -6.83 -8.93 15.69
N LEU A 190 -7.76 -8.47 16.52
CA LEU A 190 -8.64 -9.35 17.29
C LEU A 190 -9.51 -10.24 16.40
N MET A 191 -10.07 -9.71 15.32
CA MET A 191 -10.90 -10.49 14.41
C MET A 191 -10.07 -11.48 13.59
N LYS A 192 -8.87 -11.08 13.13
CA LYS A 192 -7.93 -12.00 12.47
C LYS A 192 -7.63 -13.20 13.37
N ASP A 193 -7.24 -12.97 14.63
CA ASP A 193 -6.88 -14.03 15.57
C ASP A 193 -8.07 -14.95 15.87
N ARG A 194 -9.28 -14.39 15.96
CA ARG A 194 -10.50 -15.17 16.20
C ARG A 194 -10.93 -16.03 15.00
N LEU A 195 -10.66 -15.57 13.78
CA LEU A 195 -11.08 -16.22 12.53
C LEU A 195 -10.06 -17.22 11.99
N LEU A 196 -8.76 -16.98 12.20
CA LEU A 196 -7.70 -17.85 11.70
C LEU A 196 -7.85 -19.29 12.23
N GLY A 197 -7.67 -20.28 11.36
CA GLY A 197 -7.81 -21.71 11.68
C GLY A 197 -9.25 -22.21 11.85
N LYS A 198 -10.27 -21.35 11.72
CA LYS A 198 -11.68 -21.73 11.84
C LYS A 198 -12.23 -22.35 10.55
N THR A 199 -13.23 -23.21 10.70
CA THR A 199 -14.16 -23.62 9.64
C THR A 199 -15.21 -22.53 9.41
N ARG A 200 -16.07 -22.69 8.40
CA ARG A 200 -17.22 -21.78 8.15
C ARG A 200 -18.07 -21.56 9.41
N ASP A 201 -18.56 -22.63 10.03
CA ASP A 201 -19.39 -22.55 11.24
C ASP A 201 -18.63 -21.94 12.42
N GLY A 202 -17.35 -22.30 12.56
CA GLY A 202 -16.47 -21.75 13.59
C GLY A 202 -16.29 -20.24 13.43
N ALA A 203 -16.17 -19.75 12.20
CA ALA A 203 -16.07 -18.32 11.88
C ALA A 203 -17.41 -17.60 12.13
N ALA A 204 -18.55 -18.22 11.82
CA ALA A 204 -19.87 -17.68 12.10
C ALA A 204 -20.12 -17.49 13.61
N ALA A 205 -19.58 -18.39 14.45
CA ALA A 205 -19.71 -18.36 15.91
C ALA A 205 -18.75 -17.38 16.61
N VAL A 206 -17.81 -16.75 15.91
CA VAL A 206 -16.88 -15.78 16.50
C VAL A 206 -17.63 -14.55 17.03
N ASP A 207 -17.30 -14.13 18.26
CA ASP A 207 -17.82 -12.89 18.83
C ASP A 207 -17.29 -11.66 18.10
N ALA A 208 -18.18 -10.69 17.88
CA ALA A 208 -17.81 -9.38 17.35
C ALA A 208 -16.97 -8.58 18.37
N VAL A 209 -16.18 -7.62 17.89
CA VAL A 209 -15.39 -6.73 18.75
C VAL A 209 -16.27 -5.54 19.16
N SER A 210 -16.33 -5.25 20.47
CA SER A 210 -17.07 -4.10 21.01
C SER A 210 -16.55 -2.79 20.41
N GLY A 211 -17.44 -1.87 20.05
CA GLY A 211 -17.11 -0.63 19.33
C GLY A 211 -16.89 -0.79 17.81
N ALA A 212 -16.74 -2.02 17.32
CA ALA A 212 -16.60 -2.35 15.90
C ALA A 212 -17.57 -3.46 15.46
N THR A 213 -18.72 -3.60 16.13
CA THR A 213 -19.67 -4.70 15.94
C THR A 213 -20.13 -4.85 14.49
N ARG A 214 -20.47 -3.72 13.85
CA ARG A 214 -20.89 -3.70 12.45
C ARG A 214 -19.82 -4.26 11.53
N SER A 215 -18.60 -3.72 11.60
CA SER A 215 -17.51 -4.15 10.72
C SER A 215 -17.04 -5.57 11.04
N SER A 216 -17.08 -5.99 12.32
CA SER A 216 -16.84 -7.38 12.71
C SER A 216 -17.83 -8.33 12.03
N ASN A 217 -19.12 -7.98 12.03
CA ASN A 217 -20.15 -8.76 11.34
C ASN A 217 -20.00 -8.70 9.81
N GLY A 218 -19.62 -7.56 9.25
CA GLY A 218 -19.31 -7.44 7.82
C GLY A 218 -18.15 -8.33 7.38
N TRP A 219 -17.09 -8.44 8.18
CA TRP A 219 -15.99 -9.38 7.94
C TRP A 219 -16.41 -10.84 8.09
N LYS A 220 -17.20 -11.17 9.12
CA LYS A 220 -17.77 -12.52 9.26
C LYS A 220 -18.61 -12.91 8.05
N LEU A 221 -19.47 -12.00 7.57
CA LEU A 221 -20.25 -12.20 6.35
C LEU A 221 -19.35 -12.36 5.11
N SER A 222 -18.28 -11.57 5.01
CA SER A 222 -17.31 -11.71 3.92
C SER A 222 -16.62 -13.07 3.92
N VAL A 223 -16.23 -13.56 5.11
CA VAL A 223 -15.66 -14.91 5.29
C VAL A 223 -16.67 -15.98 4.92
N ASP A 224 -17.92 -15.83 5.34
CA ASP A 224 -19.01 -16.75 5.00
C ASP A 224 -19.22 -16.84 3.48
N ARG A 225 -19.36 -15.69 2.82
CA ARG A 225 -19.45 -15.60 1.35
C ARG A 225 -18.23 -16.21 0.67
N ALA A 226 -17.02 -16.06 1.20
CA ALA A 226 -15.83 -16.68 0.66
C ALA A 226 -15.87 -18.22 0.76
N PHE A 227 -16.40 -18.80 1.85
CA PHE A 227 -16.67 -20.24 1.92
C PHE A 227 -17.75 -20.68 0.91
N GLU A 228 -18.80 -19.88 0.68
CA GLU A 228 -19.79 -20.17 -0.37
C GLU A 228 -19.14 -20.17 -1.77
N ARG A 229 -18.24 -19.22 -2.04
CA ARG A 229 -17.41 -19.21 -3.26
C ARG A 229 -16.50 -20.43 -3.36
N ALA A 230 -16.12 -21.04 -2.25
CA ALA A 230 -15.24 -22.21 -2.21
C ALA A 230 -15.96 -23.55 -2.37
N LEU A 231 -17.29 -23.62 -2.26
CA LEU A 231 -18.02 -24.90 -2.36
C LEU A 231 -17.70 -25.66 -3.65
N THR A 232 -17.47 -26.97 -3.55
CA THR A 232 -17.24 -27.87 -4.71
C THR A 232 -18.50 -28.02 -5.55
N VAL A 233 -19.65 -28.10 -4.89
CA VAL A 233 -20.99 -28.11 -5.50
C VAL A 233 -21.60 -26.73 -5.35
N LYS A 234 -21.84 -26.06 -6.48
CA LYS A 234 -22.41 -24.71 -6.50
C LYS A 234 -23.92 -24.75 -6.32
N ASP A 235 -24.46 -23.78 -5.57
CA ASP A 235 -25.90 -23.55 -5.54
C ASP A 235 -26.37 -23.07 -6.92
N THR A 236 -27.27 -23.81 -7.55
CA THR A 236 -27.84 -23.48 -8.86
C THR A 236 -29.08 -22.60 -8.75
N ASN A 237 -29.65 -22.47 -7.55
CA ASN A 237 -30.83 -21.65 -7.29
C ASN A 237 -30.45 -20.22 -6.89
N ALA A 238 -29.17 -19.95 -6.62
CA ALA A 238 -28.65 -18.63 -6.26
C ALA A 238 -27.51 -18.19 -7.20
N VAL A 239 -27.72 -17.05 -7.86
CA VAL A 239 -26.74 -16.37 -8.72
C VAL A 239 -25.97 -15.32 -7.92
N TYR A 240 -26.68 -14.59 -7.05
CA TYR A 240 -26.14 -13.48 -6.28
C TYR A 240 -26.30 -13.73 -4.78
N PHE A 241 -25.35 -13.25 -3.99
CA PHE A 241 -25.57 -13.07 -2.56
C PHE A 241 -26.63 -11.99 -2.36
N ASP A 242 -27.61 -12.27 -1.51
CA ASP A 242 -28.57 -11.26 -1.10
C ASP A 242 -27.88 -10.12 -0.35
N GLY A 243 -28.43 -8.91 -0.47
CA GLY A 243 -27.94 -7.70 0.20
C GLY A 243 -27.48 -6.61 -0.77
N VAL A 244 -26.80 -5.60 -0.21
CA VAL A 244 -26.35 -4.41 -0.94
C VAL A 244 -24.88 -4.59 -1.30
N HIS A 245 -24.53 -4.41 -2.57
CA HIS A 245 -23.18 -4.58 -3.08
C HIS A 245 -22.70 -3.28 -3.72
N MET A 246 -21.50 -2.85 -3.35
CA MET A 246 -20.88 -1.65 -3.92
C MET A 246 -19.94 -2.05 -5.04
N GLY A 247 -19.91 -1.24 -6.09
CA GLY A 247 -18.89 -1.28 -7.11
C GLY A 247 -18.43 0.11 -7.49
N ILE A 248 -17.25 0.17 -8.10
CA ILE A 248 -16.52 1.40 -8.35
C ILE A 248 -16.09 1.48 -9.81
N ASP A 249 -16.12 2.69 -10.36
CA ASP A 249 -15.56 2.94 -11.68
C ASP A 249 -14.03 3.17 -11.59
N PRO A 250 -13.21 2.52 -12.45
CA PRO A 250 -11.76 2.71 -12.46
C PRO A 250 -11.29 4.17 -12.64
N THR A 251 -12.10 5.04 -13.27
CA THR A 251 -11.75 6.46 -13.43
C THR A 251 -12.09 7.28 -12.18
N GLY A 252 -12.76 6.66 -11.19
CA GLY A 252 -13.10 7.27 -9.92
C GLY A 252 -14.18 8.34 -10.04
N LYS A 253 -15.08 8.24 -11.04
CA LYS A 253 -16.17 9.20 -11.24
C LYS A 253 -17.42 8.85 -10.43
N TYR A 254 -17.78 7.57 -10.41
CA TYR A 254 -18.98 7.06 -9.74
C TYR A 254 -18.70 5.80 -8.92
N ALA A 255 -19.46 5.65 -7.86
CA ALA A 255 -19.69 4.36 -7.21
C ALA A 255 -21.17 4.01 -7.32
N VAL A 256 -21.47 2.72 -7.43
CA VAL A 256 -22.83 2.20 -7.57
C VAL A 256 -23.11 1.15 -6.51
N PHE A 257 -24.30 1.23 -5.92
CA PHE A 257 -24.78 0.29 -4.92
C PHE A 257 -25.96 -0.46 -5.54
N ALA A 258 -25.80 -1.76 -5.76
CA ALA A 258 -26.82 -2.64 -6.32
C ALA A 258 -27.35 -3.56 -5.22
N THR A 259 -28.67 -3.64 -5.05
CA THR A 259 -29.32 -4.49 -4.05
C THR A 259 -29.93 -5.71 -4.74
N TYR A 260 -29.58 -6.91 -4.26
CA TYR A 260 -30.14 -8.16 -4.74
C TYR A 260 -30.94 -8.84 -3.64
N GLU A 261 -32.13 -9.34 -3.98
CA GLU A 261 -32.98 -10.14 -3.11
C GLU A 261 -33.52 -11.33 -3.90
N SER A 262 -33.25 -12.56 -3.45
CA SER A 262 -33.66 -13.79 -4.14
C SER A 262 -33.28 -13.79 -5.63
N ASN A 263 -32.06 -13.36 -5.93
CA ASN A 263 -31.48 -13.16 -7.27
C ASN A 263 -32.07 -12.03 -8.12
N LYS A 264 -32.98 -11.22 -7.59
CA LYS A 264 -33.55 -10.09 -8.31
C LYS A 264 -32.85 -8.80 -7.92
N LEU A 265 -32.44 -7.99 -8.91
CA LEU A 265 -32.03 -6.60 -8.68
C LEU A 265 -33.26 -5.79 -8.23
N THR A 266 -33.25 -5.30 -7.00
CA THR A 266 -34.39 -4.58 -6.40
C THR A 266 -34.14 -3.08 -6.25
N ALA A 267 -32.89 -2.64 -6.12
CA ALA A 267 -32.54 -1.23 -6.00
C ALA A 267 -31.15 -0.92 -6.56
N VAL A 268 -31.00 0.29 -7.10
CA VAL A 268 -29.71 0.87 -7.50
C VAL A 268 -29.60 2.26 -6.88
N LYS A 269 -28.40 2.60 -6.37
CA LYS A 269 -28.03 3.97 -6.00
C LYS A 269 -26.70 4.33 -6.65
N VAL A 270 -26.60 5.56 -7.15
CA VAL A 270 -25.40 6.08 -7.84
C VAL A 270 -24.85 7.26 -7.04
N TYR A 271 -23.56 7.18 -6.70
CA TYR A 271 -22.86 8.21 -5.93
C TYR A 271 -21.74 8.82 -6.77
N PRO A 272 -21.78 10.13 -7.08
CA PRO A 272 -20.63 10.86 -7.59
C PRO A 272 -19.48 10.80 -6.57
N LEU A 273 -18.26 10.69 -7.08
CA LEU A 273 -17.04 10.69 -6.30
C LEU A 273 -16.28 12.01 -6.52
N ASN A 274 -15.62 12.49 -5.47
CA ASN A 274 -14.71 13.63 -5.59
C ASN A 274 -13.32 13.18 -6.08
N SER A 275 -12.39 14.14 -6.23
CA SER A 275 -11.01 13.83 -6.66
C SER A 275 -10.24 12.91 -5.70
N THR A 276 -10.56 12.91 -4.41
CA THR A 276 -9.99 11.99 -3.41
C THR A 276 -10.60 10.60 -3.47
N GLY A 277 -11.68 10.40 -4.25
CA GLY A 277 -12.42 9.14 -4.32
C GLY A 277 -13.38 8.93 -3.17
N ASP A 278 -13.75 9.97 -2.43
CA ASP A 278 -14.80 9.89 -1.43
C ASP A 278 -16.17 10.20 -2.05
N PHE A 279 -17.23 9.65 -1.47
CA PHE A 279 -18.60 9.99 -1.84
C PHE A 279 -18.85 11.47 -1.63
N VAL A 280 -19.40 12.13 -2.65
CA VAL A 280 -19.98 13.46 -2.49
C VAL A 280 -21.27 13.31 -1.69
N ASP A 281 -21.48 14.17 -0.68
CA ASP A 281 -22.74 14.21 0.06
C ASP A 281 -23.87 14.64 -0.89
N GLU A 282 -25.01 13.96 -0.85
CA GLU A 282 -26.17 14.27 -1.71
C GLU A 282 -26.60 15.74 -1.61
N LYS A 283 -26.45 16.36 -0.43
CA LYS A 283 -26.77 17.78 -0.22
C LYS A 283 -25.79 18.73 -0.89
N ALA A 284 -24.62 18.22 -1.28
CA ALA A 284 -23.54 18.96 -1.91
C ALA A 284 -23.42 18.68 -3.42
N TYR A 285 -24.36 17.92 -4.00
CA TYR A 285 -24.37 17.68 -5.45
C TYR A 285 -24.51 18.99 -6.22
N THR A 286 -23.73 19.12 -7.30
CA THR A 286 -24.00 20.15 -8.30
C THR A 286 -25.30 19.84 -9.06
N ALA A 287 -25.82 20.82 -9.78
CA ALA A 287 -27.01 20.61 -10.62
C ALA A 287 -26.77 19.53 -11.69
N GLU A 288 -25.56 19.53 -12.28
CA GLU A 288 -25.13 18.56 -13.28
C GLU A 288 -25.04 17.15 -12.68
N GLN A 289 -24.44 17.01 -11.50
CA GLN A 289 -24.36 15.73 -10.79
C GLN A 289 -25.75 15.20 -10.45
N SER A 290 -26.64 16.06 -9.97
CA SER A 290 -28.03 15.70 -9.64
C SER A 290 -28.79 15.21 -10.88
N ALA A 291 -28.66 15.91 -12.01
CA ALA A 291 -29.27 15.53 -13.27
C ALA A 291 -28.73 14.20 -13.80
N ALA A 292 -27.41 13.99 -13.75
CA ALA A 292 -26.79 12.75 -14.18
C ALA A 292 -27.24 11.55 -13.31
N VAL A 293 -27.21 11.70 -11.98
CA VAL A 293 -27.67 10.64 -11.05
C VAL A 293 -29.14 10.30 -11.28
N ALA A 294 -30.00 11.30 -11.49
CA ALA A 294 -31.43 11.12 -11.76
C ALA A 294 -31.70 10.38 -13.09
N ALA A 295 -30.86 10.59 -14.11
CA ALA A 295 -30.96 9.89 -15.40
C ALA A 295 -30.42 8.44 -15.34
N ILE A 296 -29.27 8.24 -14.69
CA ILE A 296 -28.55 6.96 -14.69
C ILE A 296 -29.24 5.92 -13.80
N THR A 297 -29.65 6.32 -12.59
CA THR A 297 -30.17 5.41 -11.57
C THR A 297 -31.33 4.53 -12.07
N PRO A 298 -32.42 5.07 -12.65
CA PRO A 298 -33.51 4.24 -13.16
C PRO A 298 -33.10 3.38 -14.36
N ALA A 299 -32.16 3.85 -15.20
CA ALA A 299 -31.67 3.09 -16.34
C ALA A 299 -30.89 1.84 -15.91
N LEU A 300 -29.99 1.98 -14.92
CA LEU A 300 -29.26 0.86 -14.33
C LEU A 300 -30.19 -0.10 -13.59
N LEU A 301 -31.19 0.41 -12.86
CA LEU A 301 -32.16 -0.46 -12.19
C LEU A 301 -32.96 -1.31 -13.19
N ALA A 302 -33.32 -0.73 -14.34
CA ALA A 302 -34.12 -1.43 -15.34
C ALA A 302 -33.31 -2.40 -16.20
N LYS A 303 -32.06 -2.06 -16.55
CA LYS A 303 -31.28 -2.77 -17.57
C LYS A 303 -29.89 -3.24 -17.12
N GLY A 304 -29.50 -2.97 -15.88
CA GLY A 304 -28.15 -3.28 -15.37
C GLY A 304 -27.08 -2.69 -16.29
N THR A 305 -26.13 -3.53 -16.71
CA THR A 305 -25.04 -3.11 -17.60
C THR A 305 -25.48 -2.79 -19.03
N ALA A 306 -26.71 -3.11 -19.43
CA ALA A 306 -27.29 -2.76 -20.72
C ALA A 306 -28.04 -1.41 -20.70
N ALA A 307 -27.76 -0.56 -19.70
CA ALA A 307 -28.29 0.79 -19.64
C ALA A 307 -27.73 1.65 -20.79
N GLU A 308 -28.63 2.20 -21.61
CA GLU A 308 -28.27 3.03 -22.75
C GLU A 308 -28.02 4.48 -22.31
N PRO A 309 -26.98 5.15 -22.87
CA PRO A 309 -26.67 6.51 -22.50
C PRO A 309 -27.71 7.51 -23.01
N VAL A 310 -27.94 8.55 -22.21
CA VAL A 310 -28.65 9.76 -22.65
C VAL A 310 -27.66 10.71 -23.32
N ALA A 311 -28.08 11.38 -24.39
CA ALA A 311 -27.24 12.33 -25.13
C ALA A 311 -26.62 13.39 -24.20
N GLY A 312 -25.29 13.53 -24.25
CA GLY A 312 -24.51 14.44 -23.41
C GLY A 312 -24.09 13.87 -22.04
N LEU A 313 -24.50 12.64 -21.70
CA LEU A 313 -24.11 11.93 -20.47
C LEU A 313 -23.39 10.61 -20.77
N GLU A 314 -22.85 10.42 -21.98
CA GLU A 314 -22.24 9.17 -22.43
C GLU A 314 -21.09 8.73 -21.51
N ALA A 315 -20.24 9.68 -21.10
CA ALA A 315 -19.13 9.41 -20.18
C ALA A 315 -19.62 9.03 -18.78
N ASP A 316 -20.70 9.65 -18.31
CA ASP A 316 -21.30 9.38 -17.00
C ASP A 316 -21.96 8.01 -16.96
N PHE A 317 -22.73 7.66 -17.99
CA PHE A 317 -23.30 6.32 -18.15
C PHE A 317 -22.21 5.27 -18.25
N LYS A 318 -21.15 5.49 -19.04
CA LYS A 318 -20.03 4.54 -19.13
C LYS A 318 -19.41 4.27 -17.76
N ALA A 319 -19.10 5.33 -17.00
CA ALA A 319 -18.52 5.19 -15.67
C ALA A 319 -19.48 4.51 -14.68
N ALA A 320 -20.75 4.91 -14.64
CA ALA A 320 -21.72 4.29 -13.75
C ALA A 320 -22.02 2.82 -14.11
N THR A 321 -22.03 2.47 -15.39
CA THR A 321 -22.17 1.08 -15.87
C THR A 321 -20.96 0.24 -15.46
N ASN A 322 -19.74 0.77 -15.54
CA ASN A 322 -18.54 0.08 -15.02
C ASN A 322 -18.64 -0.17 -13.51
N ALA A 323 -19.05 0.84 -12.75
CA ALA A 323 -19.26 0.71 -11.31
C ALA A 323 -20.37 -0.30 -10.98
N PHE A 324 -21.48 -0.31 -11.73
CA PHE A 324 -22.55 -1.30 -11.58
C PHE A 324 -22.03 -2.72 -11.87
N TRP A 325 -21.27 -2.89 -12.95
CA TRP A 325 -20.67 -4.18 -13.29
C TRP A 325 -19.76 -4.71 -12.17
N ASP A 326 -18.96 -3.84 -11.53
CA ASP A 326 -18.13 -4.21 -10.39
C ASP A 326 -19.00 -4.61 -9.18
N ALA A 327 -20.10 -3.89 -8.93
CA ALA A 327 -21.06 -4.21 -7.86
C ALA A 327 -21.70 -5.59 -8.09
N GLU A 328 -22.08 -5.87 -9.34
CA GLU A 328 -22.61 -7.16 -9.75
C GLU A 328 -21.57 -8.28 -9.56
N GLN A 329 -20.29 -8.06 -9.90
CA GLN A 329 -19.25 -9.08 -9.69
C GLN A 329 -18.98 -9.33 -8.20
N ASN A 330 -19.12 -8.30 -7.35
CA ASN A 330 -19.08 -8.46 -5.89
C ASN A 330 -20.27 -9.29 -5.39
N ALA A 331 -21.45 -9.11 -5.99
CA ALA A 331 -22.66 -9.85 -5.64
C ALA A 331 -22.66 -11.31 -6.11
N LYS A 332 -22.02 -11.64 -7.24
CA LYS A 332 -22.03 -13.02 -7.78
C LYS A 332 -21.42 -14.03 -6.82
N ILE A 333 -22.13 -15.13 -6.59
CA ILE A 333 -21.63 -16.28 -5.83
C ILE A 333 -20.53 -16.96 -6.63
N ASN A 334 -20.81 -17.27 -7.90
CA ASN A 334 -19.86 -17.89 -8.81
C ASN A 334 -19.10 -16.84 -9.63
N ASN A 335 -18.28 -16.03 -8.96
CA ASN A 335 -17.40 -15.08 -9.64
C ASN A 335 -16.25 -15.82 -10.33
N THR A 336 -16.25 -15.79 -11.66
CA THR A 336 -15.31 -16.52 -12.53
C THR A 336 -14.04 -15.74 -12.85
N SER A 337 -13.76 -14.62 -12.16
CA SER A 337 -12.50 -13.90 -12.33
C SER A 337 -11.33 -14.88 -12.19
N ALA A 338 -10.45 -14.90 -13.20
CA ALA A 338 -9.21 -15.66 -13.16
C ALA A 338 -8.20 -15.04 -12.18
N TYR A 339 -8.42 -13.79 -11.77
CA TYR A 339 -7.49 -13.01 -10.97
C TYR A 339 -7.95 -12.90 -9.52
N VAL A 340 -6.97 -12.87 -8.61
CA VAL A 340 -7.11 -12.57 -7.19
C VAL A 340 -7.01 -11.06 -7.00
N ASP A 341 -8.01 -10.46 -6.36
CA ASP A 341 -8.02 -9.03 -6.05
C ASP A 341 -6.81 -8.65 -5.17
N GLY A 342 -6.14 -7.55 -5.51
CA GLY A 342 -5.01 -7.07 -4.74
C GLY A 342 -4.07 -6.11 -5.47
N PHE A 343 -2.98 -5.77 -4.78
CA PHE A 343 -1.86 -5.00 -5.31
C PHE A 343 -0.83 -5.93 -5.95
N TYR A 344 -0.35 -5.56 -7.14
CA TYR A 344 0.70 -6.27 -7.86
C TYR A 344 1.69 -5.30 -8.49
N SER A 345 2.97 -5.68 -8.55
CA SER A 345 4.01 -4.90 -9.20
C SER A 345 4.85 -5.77 -10.13
N SER A 346 5.13 -5.25 -11.32
CA SER A 346 5.98 -5.91 -12.30
C SER A 346 6.73 -4.93 -13.18
N TYR A 347 7.73 -5.46 -13.88
CA TYR A 347 8.64 -4.73 -14.73
C TYR A 347 8.37 -5.04 -16.20
N GLY A 348 8.56 -4.04 -17.06
CA GLY A 348 8.61 -4.22 -18.51
C GLY A 348 9.96 -4.78 -18.97
N THR A 349 10.19 -4.75 -20.27
CA THR A 349 11.47 -5.15 -20.87
C THR A 349 12.57 -4.16 -20.49
N ALA A 350 13.65 -4.68 -19.94
CA ALA A 350 14.78 -3.87 -19.51
C ALA A 350 15.71 -3.44 -20.64
N ARG A 351 16.36 -2.28 -20.44
CA ARG A 351 17.33 -1.66 -21.33
C ARG A 351 18.54 -1.17 -20.52
N SER A 352 19.65 -0.86 -21.20
CA SER A 352 20.84 -0.27 -20.55
C SER A 352 20.57 1.08 -19.88
N VAL A 353 19.56 1.82 -20.38
CA VAL A 353 19.11 3.11 -19.84
C VAL A 353 18.04 2.97 -18.76
N GLY A 354 17.70 1.74 -18.35
CA GLY A 354 16.73 1.43 -17.31
C GLY A 354 15.48 0.70 -17.81
N VAL A 355 14.41 0.77 -17.03
CA VAL A 355 13.20 -0.04 -17.24
C VAL A 355 11.93 0.71 -16.80
N GLU A 356 10.80 0.30 -17.33
CA GLU A 356 9.47 0.71 -16.88
C GLU A 356 8.92 -0.26 -15.84
N ARG A 357 8.27 0.27 -14.80
CA ARG A 357 7.55 -0.53 -13.79
C ARG A 357 6.10 -0.05 -13.70
N ALA A 358 5.19 -0.98 -13.43
CA ALA A 358 3.81 -0.67 -13.11
C ALA A 358 3.45 -1.29 -11.75
N ASP A 359 2.92 -0.46 -10.87
CA ASP A 359 2.28 -0.88 -9.63
C ASP A 359 0.77 -0.77 -9.84
N ILE A 360 0.04 -1.88 -9.77
CA ILE A 360 -1.38 -1.96 -10.13
C ILE A 360 -2.24 -2.48 -9.00
N VAL A 361 -3.53 -2.13 -9.06
CA VAL A 361 -4.57 -2.72 -8.22
C VAL A 361 -5.60 -3.39 -9.13
N ILE A 362 -5.83 -4.69 -8.91
CA ILE A 362 -6.82 -5.49 -9.63
C ILE A 362 -8.00 -5.77 -8.72
N ARG A 363 -9.22 -5.51 -9.21
CA ARG A 363 -10.49 -5.80 -8.54
C ARG A 363 -11.45 -6.47 -9.51
N ASN A 364 -12.00 -7.62 -9.14
CA ASN A 364 -12.87 -8.44 -9.98
C ASN A 364 -12.31 -8.70 -11.39
N GLY A 365 -10.98 -8.82 -11.50
CA GLY A 365 -10.30 -9.03 -12.78
C GLY A 365 -10.20 -7.79 -13.67
N LYS A 366 -10.50 -6.58 -13.18
CA LYS A 366 -10.22 -5.31 -13.85
C LYS A 366 -9.16 -4.51 -13.11
N LEU A 367 -8.38 -3.75 -13.88
CA LEU A 367 -7.48 -2.72 -13.40
C LEU A 367 -8.30 -1.55 -12.86
N VAL A 368 -8.13 -1.22 -11.58
CA VAL A 368 -8.83 -0.12 -10.91
C VAL A 368 -7.91 1.00 -10.44
N ASP A 369 -6.60 0.73 -10.34
CA ASP A 369 -5.58 1.75 -10.08
C ASP A 369 -4.25 1.31 -10.73
N VAL A 370 -3.47 2.29 -11.20
CA VAL A 370 -2.15 2.07 -11.79
C VAL A 370 -1.24 3.25 -11.53
N LYS A 371 -0.04 2.96 -11.02
CA LYS A 371 1.08 3.89 -10.93
C LYS A 371 2.18 3.42 -11.87
N LEU A 372 2.52 4.27 -12.82
CA LEU A 372 3.57 4.03 -13.81
C LEU A 372 4.87 4.71 -13.37
N LEU A 373 5.98 3.98 -13.40
CA LEU A 373 7.30 4.47 -13.01
C LEU A 373 8.32 4.26 -14.12
N ARG A 374 9.31 5.16 -14.20
CA ARG A 374 10.47 5.04 -15.08
C ARG A 374 11.73 4.98 -14.23
N LEU A 375 12.35 3.80 -14.17
CA LEU A 375 13.50 3.54 -13.32
C LEU A 375 14.81 3.73 -14.07
N GLY A 376 15.80 4.39 -13.48
CA GLY A 376 17.13 4.55 -14.09
C GLY A 376 17.87 3.22 -14.31
N ASN A 377 19.11 3.30 -14.78
CA ASN A 377 20.00 2.14 -14.89
C ASN A 377 20.35 1.51 -13.53
N ASN A 378 20.24 2.27 -12.45
CA ASN A 378 20.33 1.82 -11.06
C ASN A 378 19.01 1.23 -10.53
N LEU A 379 17.97 1.16 -11.36
CA LEU A 379 16.62 0.68 -11.03
C LEU A 379 15.92 1.47 -9.90
N ILE A 380 16.31 2.74 -9.74
CA ILE A 380 15.64 3.69 -8.85
C ILE A 380 14.71 4.58 -9.68
N ASP A 381 13.53 4.91 -9.15
CA ASP A 381 12.57 5.79 -9.82
C ASP A 381 13.16 7.17 -10.07
N ARG A 382 13.05 7.63 -11.33
CA ARG A 382 13.52 8.95 -11.74
C ARG A 382 12.50 10.04 -11.43
N GLY A 383 11.22 9.69 -11.26
CA GLY A 383 10.15 10.67 -11.05
C GLY A 383 10.21 11.82 -12.06
N ALA A 384 10.21 13.06 -11.56
CA ALA A 384 10.28 14.27 -12.38
C ALA A 384 11.62 14.47 -13.13
N THR A 385 12.68 13.71 -12.78
CA THR A 385 13.97 13.77 -13.47
C THR A 385 14.06 12.81 -14.66
N ALA A 386 12.99 12.08 -14.98
CA ALA A 386 12.87 11.31 -16.22
C ALA A 386 12.84 12.25 -17.44
N TYR A 387 12.95 11.68 -18.66
CA TYR A 387 12.80 12.45 -19.89
C TYR A 387 11.46 13.18 -19.93
N ALA A 388 11.45 14.45 -20.35
CA ALA A 388 10.27 15.32 -20.23
C ALA A 388 9.02 14.74 -20.90
N ASP A 389 9.17 14.08 -22.04
CA ASP A 389 8.03 13.49 -22.75
C ASP A 389 7.52 12.22 -22.07
N VAL A 390 8.37 11.45 -21.38
CA VAL A 390 7.96 10.33 -20.52
C VAL A 390 7.16 10.84 -19.33
N VAL A 391 7.57 11.95 -18.71
CA VAL A 391 6.83 12.58 -17.61
C VAL A 391 5.44 13.04 -18.09
N LYS A 392 5.36 13.68 -19.26
CA LYS A 392 4.07 14.11 -19.85
C LYS A 392 3.19 12.92 -20.25
N ALA A 393 3.78 11.81 -20.69
CA ALA A 393 3.05 10.62 -21.15
C ALA A 393 2.46 9.77 -20.02
N ASN A 394 2.93 9.93 -18.78
CA ASN A 394 2.50 9.11 -17.65
C ASN A 394 0.97 9.20 -17.37
N ALA A 395 0.44 10.42 -17.26
CA ALA A 395 -0.98 10.66 -17.01
C ALA A 395 -1.91 10.15 -18.15
N PRO A 396 -1.67 10.45 -19.44
CA PRO A 396 -2.52 9.93 -20.51
C PRO A 396 -2.42 8.41 -20.68
N MET A 397 -1.25 7.80 -20.46
CA MET A 397 -1.12 6.34 -20.49
C MET A 397 -1.91 5.68 -19.34
N THR A 398 -1.81 6.25 -18.14
CA THR A 398 -2.62 5.82 -16.97
C THR A 398 -4.11 5.86 -17.29
N ALA A 399 -4.59 6.96 -17.89
CA ALA A 399 -5.99 7.09 -18.28
C ALA A 399 -6.40 6.05 -19.34
N LYS A 400 -5.55 5.77 -20.34
CA LYS A 400 -5.80 4.73 -21.35
C LYS A 400 -5.92 3.34 -20.73
N LEU A 401 -4.99 2.96 -19.86
CA LEU A 401 -4.99 1.65 -19.19
C LEU A 401 -6.24 1.47 -18.30
N LEU A 402 -6.57 2.47 -17.49
CA LEU A 402 -7.77 2.43 -16.64
C LEU A 402 -9.06 2.37 -17.46
N ALA A 403 -9.12 3.10 -18.58
CA ALA A 403 -10.27 3.05 -19.48
C ALA A 403 -10.43 1.70 -20.18
N ASN A 404 -9.32 1.02 -20.48
CA ASN A 404 -9.31 -0.36 -20.99
C ASN A 404 -9.65 -1.38 -19.89
N GLY A 405 -9.42 -1.03 -18.62
CA GLY A 405 -9.63 -1.91 -17.47
C GLY A 405 -8.66 -3.10 -17.42
N SER A 406 -7.62 -3.10 -18.27
CA SER A 406 -6.57 -4.13 -18.35
C SER A 406 -5.41 -3.62 -19.21
N TYR A 407 -4.44 -4.48 -19.50
CA TYR A 407 -3.42 -4.24 -20.53
C TYR A 407 -3.99 -4.40 -21.95
N PHE A 408 -3.28 -3.89 -22.95
CA PHE A 408 -3.58 -4.07 -24.36
C PHE A 408 -2.90 -5.34 -24.87
N ALA A 409 -3.67 -6.41 -25.16
CA ALA A 409 -3.13 -7.72 -25.55
C ALA A 409 -2.41 -7.73 -26.92
N ASN A 410 -2.89 -6.92 -27.87
CA ASN A 410 -2.28 -6.74 -29.19
C ASN A 410 -1.81 -5.29 -29.35
N TYR A 411 -0.98 -4.84 -28.41
CA TYR A 411 -0.55 -3.45 -28.31
C TYR A 411 -0.01 -2.92 -29.66
N ASP A 412 -0.68 -1.91 -30.21
CA ASP A 412 -0.22 -1.19 -31.40
C ASP A 412 0.38 0.14 -30.97
N GLU A 413 1.68 0.31 -31.21
CA GLU A 413 2.41 1.50 -30.81
C GLU A 413 1.86 2.83 -31.35
N LYS A 414 1.18 2.80 -32.51
CA LYS A 414 0.62 4.00 -33.16
C LYS A 414 -0.72 4.40 -32.57
N VAL A 415 -1.48 3.43 -32.06
CA VAL A 415 -2.84 3.63 -31.54
C VAL A 415 -2.82 3.73 -30.02
N ASP A 416 -2.11 2.81 -29.37
CA ASP A 416 -2.08 2.64 -27.92
C ASP A 416 -0.96 3.48 -27.29
N GLY A 417 0.15 3.68 -28.00
CA GLY A 417 1.27 4.48 -27.54
C GLY A 417 0.97 5.96 -27.37
N ILE A 418 1.77 6.60 -26.50
CA ILE A 418 1.81 8.06 -26.38
C ILE A 418 2.99 8.59 -27.19
N SER A 419 2.70 9.49 -28.13
CA SER A 419 3.72 10.14 -28.97
C SER A 419 4.81 10.80 -28.12
N GLY A 420 6.07 10.61 -28.49
CA GLY A 420 7.25 11.05 -27.72
C GLY A 420 7.66 10.11 -26.58
N ALA A 421 6.86 9.10 -26.25
CA ALA A 421 7.15 8.11 -25.22
C ALA A 421 6.68 6.70 -25.61
N THR A 422 6.75 6.36 -26.90
CA THR A 422 6.24 5.10 -27.46
C THR A 422 6.84 3.88 -26.77
N GLU A 423 8.15 3.90 -26.57
CA GLU A 423 8.91 2.80 -25.97
C GLU A 423 8.55 2.57 -24.49
N SER A 424 8.36 3.66 -23.75
CA SER A 424 7.90 3.62 -22.35
C SER A 424 6.43 3.21 -22.26
N SER A 425 5.60 3.63 -23.22
CA SER A 425 4.19 3.22 -23.29
C SER A 425 4.07 1.69 -23.46
N HIS A 426 4.89 1.10 -24.34
CA HIS A 426 4.95 -0.34 -24.50
C HIS A 426 5.47 -1.05 -23.23
N GLY A 427 6.56 -0.53 -22.64
CA GLY A 427 7.14 -1.08 -21.41
C GLY A 427 6.17 -1.06 -20.23
N TRP A 428 5.39 0.02 -20.06
CA TRP A 428 4.33 0.09 -19.06
C TRP A 428 3.19 -0.88 -19.34
N ASN A 429 2.75 -1.01 -20.60
CA ASN A 429 1.71 -2.00 -20.95
C ASN A 429 2.13 -3.43 -20.60
N GLN A 430 3.37 -3.79 -20.94
CA GLN A 430 3.93 -5.11 -20.62
C GLN A 430 4.10 -5.32 -19.10
N ALA A 431 4.47 -4.27 -18.35
CA ALA A 431 4.52 -4.34 -16.90
C ALA A 431 3.13 -4.62 -16.29
N VAL A 432 2.08 -3.99 -16.83
CA VAL A 432 0.68 -4.27 -16.42
C VAL A 432 0.29 -5.70 -16.77
N GLU A 433 0.56 -6.15 -17.99
CA GLU A 433 0.31 -7.55 -18.43
C GLU A 433 0.92 -8.57 -17.47
N ARG A 434 2.22 -8.44 -17.18
CA ARG A 434 2.92 -9.33 -16.25
C ARG A 434 2.35 -9.26 -14.85
N ALA A 435 1.92 -8.08 -14.39
CA ALA A 435 1.28 -7.95 -13.08
C ALA A 435 -0.11 -8.62 -13.02
N PHE A 436 -0.86 -8.63 -14.13
CA PHE A 436 -2.07 -9.46 -14.27
C PHE A 436 -1.74 -10.96 -14.20
N GLU A 437 -0.66 -11.41 -14.83
CA GLU A 437 -0.23 -12.80 -14.75
C GLU A 437 0.16 -13.20 -13.31
N LYS A 438 0.81 -12.32 -12.54
CA LYS A 438 1.06 -12.54 -11.08
C LYS A 438 -0.23 -12.71 -10.27
N ALA A 439 -1.32 -12.11 -10.74
CA ALA A 439 -2.60 -12.11 -10.02
C ALA A 439 -3.45 -13.35 -10.30
N LEU A 440 -3.04 -14.26 -11.19
CA LEU A 440 -3.82 -15.45 -11.52
C LEU A 440 -4.04 -16.36 -10.30
N LYS A 441 -5.29 -16.81 -10.10
CA LYS A 441 -5.66 -17.82 -9.09
C LYS A 441 -4.96 -19.15 -9.31
N VAL A 442 -4.83 -19.52 -10.59
CA VAL A 442 -4.03 -20.66 -11.04
C VAL A 442 -2.80 -20.06 -11.71
N PRO A 443 -1.63 -20.06 -11.05
CA PRO A 443 -0.41 -19.52 -11.61
C PRO A 443 -0.10 -20.17 -12.97
N GLY A 444 0.40 -19.37 -13.91
CA GLY A 444 0.92 -19.88 -15.18
C GLY A 444 2.12 -20.81 -14.95
N GLU A 445 2.45 -21.63 -15.96
CA GLU A 445 3.65 -22.47 -15.92
C GLU A 445 4.92 -21.62 -15.85
N GLY A 446 5.97 -22.19 -15.25
CA GLY A 446 7.26 -21.53 -15.07
C GLY A 446 7.32 -20.61 -13.85
N LYS A 447 8.55 -20.30 -13.45
CA LYS A 447 8.90 -19.43 -12.32
C LYS A 447 9.09 -17.98 -12.76
N TYR A 448 9.60 -17.78 -13.98
CA TYR A 448 9.99 -16.48 -14.49
C TYR A 448 9.22 -16.13 -15.76
N PHE A 449 8.96 -14.83 -15.94
CA PHE A 449 8.55 -14.30 -17.23
C PHE A 449 9.70 -14.43 -18.23
N ASP A 450 9.37 -14.77 -19.47
CA ASP A 450 10.35 -14.71 -20.56
C ASP A 450 10.62 -13.24 -20.96
N GLY A 451 11.85 -12.98 -21.42
CA GLY A 451 12.30 -11.68 -21.92
C GLY A 451 13.54 -11.13 -21.23
N LYS A 452 13.75 -9.82 -21.36
CA LYS A 452 14.94 -9.13 -20.83
C LYS A 452 14.65 -8.43 -19.51
N PHE A 453 15.47 -8.68 -18.50
CA PHE A 453 15.35 -8.11 -17.17
C PHE A 453 16.64 -7.46 -16.73
N ALA A 454 16.54 -6.36 -16.00
CA ALA A 454 17.68 -5.72 -15.37
C ALA A 454 17.76 -6.14 -13.92
N GLY A 455 18.97 -6.26 -13.38
CA GLY A 455 19.21 -6.38 -11.95
C GLY A 455 20.45 -5.60 -11.56
N VAL A 456 20.43 -5.01 -10.38
CA VAL A 456 21.56 -4.20 -9.86
C VAL A 456 21.81 -4.65 -8.44
N ASP A 457 23.06 -4.74 -8.01
CA ASP A 457 23.36 -5.00 -6.60
C ASP A 457 22.95 -3.83 -5.70
N ASN A 458 22.85 -4.06 -4.41
CA ASN A 458 22.47 -3.04 -3.43
C ASN A 458 23.49 -1.90 -3.27
N HIS A 459 24.72 -2.04 -3.77
CA HIS A 459 25.74 -0.99 -3.73
C HIS A 459 25.93 -0.29 -5.08
N SER A 460 25.12 -0.61 -6.09
CA SER A 460 25.25 -0.08 -7.46
C SER A 460 26.67 -0.20 -8.00
N LYS A 461 27.25 -1.41 -7.94
CA LYS A 461 28.57 -1.76 -8.52
C LYS A 461 28.42 -2.45 -9.87
N VAL A 462 27.40 -3.28 -10.01
CA VAL A 462 27.14 -4.12 -11.19
C VAL A 462 25.68 -3.96 -11.62
N LEU A 463 25.47 -3.66 -12.90
CA LEU A 463 24.20 -3.85 -13.60
C LEU A 463 24.30 -5.12 -14.44
N LEU A 464 23.30 -5.99 -14.36
CA LEU A 464 23.11 -7.07 -15.32
C LEU A 464 21.86 -6.81 -16.15
N LEU A 465 21.96 -6.98 -17.46
CA LEU A 465 20.83 -7.23 -18.35
C LEU A 465 20.81 -8.73 -18.66
N VAL A 466 19.73 -9.39 -18.29
CA VAL A 466 19.59 -10.84 -18.28
C VAL A 466 18.46 -11.23 -19.22
N ASP A 467 18.74 -12.07 -20.21
CA ASP A 467 17.71 -12.68 -21.05
C ASP A 467 17.27 -14.00 -20.38
N VAL A 468 15.98 -14.10 -20.06
CA VAL A 468 15.37 -15.29 -19.45
C VAL A 468 14.42 -15.93 -20.46
N ALA A 469 14.53 -17.24 -20.62
CA ALA A 469 13.63 -18.03 -21.46
C ALA A 469 13.41 -19.41 -20.85
N SER A 470 12.16 -19.84 -20.72
CA SER A 470 11.80 -21.17 -20.18
C SER A 470 12.48 -21.46 -18.83
N ASP A 471 12.37 -20.50 -17.91
CA ASP A 471 12.99 -20.53 -16.56
C ASP A 471 14.53 -20.55 -16.51
N ALA A 472 15.20 -20.46 -17.65
CA ALA A 472 16.65 -20.44 -17.74
C ALA A 472 17.19 -19.06 -18.10
N VAL A 473 18.31 -18.69 -17.49
CA VAL A 473 19.11 -17.54 -17.95
C VAL A 473 19.87 -17.97 -19.20
N THR A 474 19.60 -17.31 -20.32
CA THR A 474 20.16 -17.67 -21.62
C THR A 474 21.26 -16.72 -22.08
N ASN A 475 21.26 -15.48 -21.58
CA ASN A 475 22.29 -14.49 -21.89
C ASN A 475 22.39 -13.45 -20.77
N ILE A 476 23.59 -12.90 -20.58
CA ILE A 476 23.90 -11.86 -19.59
C ILE A 476 24.79 -10.81 -20.25
N LYS A 477 24.39 -9.54 -20.16
CA LYS A 477 25.28 -8.39 -20.39
C LYS A 477 25.58 -7.72 -19.05
N LEU A 478 26.87 -7.67 -18.69
CA LEU A 478 27.36 -7.04 -17.47
C LEU A 478 27.83 -5.61 -17.73
N GLY A 479 27.35 -4.67 -16.94
CA GLY A 479 27.84 -3.29 -16.86
C GLY A 479 28.41 -2.99 -15.48
N LEU A 480 29.47 -2.18 -15.44
CA LEU A 480 30.11 -1.73 -14.20
C LEU A 480 29.77 -0.27 -13.93
N PHE A 481 29.48 0.05 -12.69
CA PHE A 481 29.33 1.43 -12.25
C PHE A 481 30.68 2.02 -11.83
N GLY A 482 30.88 3.29 -12.13
CA GLY A 482 31.98 4.10 -11.64
C GLY A 482 31.74 4.59 -10.22
N THR A 483 32.75 5.21 -9.63
CA THR A 483 32.68 5.80 -8.29
C THR A 483 31.72 6.99 -8.20
N ASP A 484 31.33 7.56 -9.35
CA ASP A 484 30.31 8.61 -9.47
C ASP A 484 28.88 8.05 -9.51
N GLY A 485 28.71 6.73 -9.40
CA GLY A 485 27.41 6.05 -9.44
C GLY A 485 26.80 5.97 -10.84
N LYS A 486 27.56 6.28 -11.89
CA LYS A 486 27.12 6.13 -13.29
C LYS A 486 27.72 4.89 -13.91
N LEU A 487 27.02 4.32 -14.90
CA LEU A 487 27.60 3.24 -15.68
C LEU A 487 28.82 3.73 -16.46
N ILE A 488 29.89 2.95 -16.41
CA ILE A 488 31.05 3.13 -17.27
C ILE A 488 30.66 2.62 -18.66
N ALA A 489 30.85 3.45 -19.68
CA ALA A 489 30.60 3.06 -21.06
C ALA A 489 31.54 1.93 -21.51
N ASP A 490 31.06 1.02 -22.35
CA ASP A 490 31.78 -0.21 -22.76
C ASP A 490 33.15 0.11 -23.40
N ASP A 491 33.24 1.22 -24.13
CA ASP A 491 34.47 1.72 -24.76
C ASP A 491 35.47 2.31 -23.75
N LYS A 492 34.98 2.78 -22.59
CA LYS A 492 35.77 3.38 -21.50
C LYS A 492 36.24 2.37 -20.45
N LEU A 493 35.80 1.11 -20.53
CA LEU A 493 36.31 0.06 -19.67
C LEU A 493 37.78 -0.26 -19.98
N SER A 494 38.60 -0.39 -18.94
CA SER A 494 39.96 -0.93 -19.03
C SER A 494 40.00 -2.38 -19.51
N ALA A 495 41.15 -2.85 -19.98
CA ALA A 495 41.32 -4.23 -20.45
C ALA A 495 41.04 -5.24 -19.32
N GLU A 496 41.47 -4.93 -18.10
CA GLU A 496 41.28 -5.73 -16.90
C GLU A 496 39.79 -5.82 -16.54
N GLN A 497 39.06 -4.70 -16.59
CA GLN A 497 37.62 -4.67 -16.34
C GLN A 497 36.84 -5.47 -17.39
N LYS A 498 37.22 -5.38 -18.68
CA LYS A 498 36.59 -6.18 -19.75
C LYS A 498 36.82 -7.67 -19.53
N SER A 499 38.04 -8.07 -19.17
CA SER A 499 38.37 -9.46 -18.85
C SER A 499 37.58 -9.98 -17.64
N LEU A 500 37.50 -9.19 -16.57
CA LEU A 500 36.74 -9.51 -15.38
C LEU A 500 35.24 -9.64 -15.69
N ALA A 501 34.66 -8.68 -16.42
CA ALA A 501 33.26 -8.71 -16.84
C ALA A 501 32.94 -9.98 -17.65
N GLY A 502 33.83 -10.38 -18.57
CA GLY A 502 33.68 -11.63 -19.33
C GLY A 502 33.72 -12.89 -18.46
N THR A 503 34.63 -12.92 -17.48
CA THR A 503 34.76 -14.03 -16.52
C THR A 503 33.53 -14.15 -15.63
N LEU A 504 33.06 -13.03 -15.07
CA LEU A 504 31.84 -12.98 -14.26
C LEU A 504 30.61 -13.41 -15.06
N THR A 505 30.47 -12.89 -16.28
CA THR A 505 29.37 -13.25 -17.20
C THR A 505 29.33 -14.75 -17.47
N SER A 506 30.48 -15.34 -17.80
CA SER A 506 30.59 -16.78 -18.09
C SER A 506 30.26 -17.63 -16.85
N GLY A 507 30.79 -17.25 -15.68
CA GLY A 507 30.51 -17.93 -14.42
C GLY A 507 29.04 -17.89 -14.01
N LEU A 508 28.39 -16.73 -14.17
CA LEU A 508 26.95 -16.56 -13.91
C LEU A 508 26.09 -17.36 -14.90
N LEU A 509 26.47 -17.42 -16.18
CA LEU A 509 25.73 -18.23 -17.16
C LEU A 509 25.83 -19.74 -16.84
N GLU A 510 26.99 -20.21 -16.40
CA GLU A 510 27.21 -21.64 -16.14
C GLU A 510 26.66 -22.09 -14.77
N LYS A 511 26.84 -21.28 -13.72
CA LYS A 511 26.55 -21.67 -12.33
C LYS A 511 25.48 -20.80 -11.65
N GLY A 512 24.98 -19.76 -12.32
CA GLY A 512 24.07 -18.79 -11.73
C GLY A 512 24.68 -18.15 -10.47
N VAL A 513 23.86 -17.95 -9.46
CA VAL A 513 24.29 -17.40 -8.16
C VAL A 513 25.21 -18.32 -7.37
N GLN A 514 25.41 -19.58 -7.80
CA GLN A 514 26.33 -20.54 -7.17
C GLN A 514 27.76 -20.42 -7.70
N MET A 515 28.05 -19.45 -8.58
CA MET A 515 29.42 -19.20 -9.01
C MET A 515 30.34 -18.93 -7.81
N SER A 516 31.55 -19.51 -7.86
CA SER A 516 32.60 -19.22 -6.89
C SER A 516 33.10 -17.79 -7.07
N ASP A 517 33.58 -17.19 -5.99
CA ASP A 517 34.20 -15.87 -6.06
C ASP A 517 35.53 -15.95 -6.82
N ILE A 518 35.78 -14.92 -7.64
CA ILE A 518 37.06 -14.75 -8.31
C ILE A 518 38.04 -14.20 -7.29
N THR A 519 39.16 -14.89 -7.09
CA THR A 519 40.20 -14.48 -6.13
C THR A 519 40.67 -13.05 -6.38
N GLY A 520 40.62 -12.21 -5.35
CA GLY A 520 40.96 -10.78 -5.41
C GLY A 520 39.87 -9.89 -6.02
N GLN A 521 38.71 -10.45 -6.38
CA GLN A 521 37.53 -9.78 -6.92
C GLN A 521 36.25 -10.27 -6.23
N GLU A 522 36.35 -10.65 -4.95
CA GLU A 522 35.26 -11.23 -4.16
C GLU A 522 34.07 -10.27 -4.07
N GLU A 523 34.35 -8.97 -3.93
CA GLU A 523 33.31 -7.95 -3.83
C GLU A 523 32.50 -7.78 -5.12
N LEU A 524 33.16 -7.74 -6.28
CA LEU A 524 32.48 -7.69 -7.57
C LEU A 524 31.80 -9.03 -7.91
N SER A 525 32.34 -10.15 -7.46
CA SER A 525 31.70 -11.47 -7.57
C SER A 525 30.40 -11.51 -6.76
N ALA A 526 30.41 -11.02 -5.52
CA ALA A 526 29.22 -10.89 -4.69
C ALA A 526 28.19 -9.92 -5.30
N ALA A 527 28.63 -8.77 -5.80
CA ALA A 527 27.77 -7.80 -6.50
C ALA A 527 27.11 -8.41 -7.74
N ALA A 528 27.86 -9.15 -8.57
CA ALA A 528 27.33 -9.80 -9.76
C ALA A 528 26.28 -10.87 -9.41
N LYS A 529 26.51 -11.68 -8.35
CA LYS A 529 25.51 -12.64 -7.83
C LYS A 529 24.26 -11.95 -7.29
N ALA A 530 24.42 -10.84 -6.57
CA ALA A 530 23.30 -10.05 -6.04
C ALA A 530 22.48 -9.41 -7.17
N ALA A 531 23.14 -8.85 -8.19
CA ALA A 531 22.50 -8.29 -9.37
C ALA A 531 21.74 -9.38 -10.16
N LEU A 532 22.26 -10.60 -10.28
CA LEU A 532 21.53 -11.71 -10.90
C LEU A 532 20.30 -12.10 -10.08
N THR A 533 20.42 -12.16 -8.75
CA THR A 533 19.29 -12.44 -7.86
C THR A 533 18.20 -11.39 -8.01
N ASP A 534 18.57 -10.12 -8.10
CA ASP A 534 17.62 -9.03 -8.31
C ASP A 534 16.96 -9.11 -9.70
N ALA A 535 17.71 -9.39 -10.76
CA ALA A 535 17.17 -9.57 -12.11
C ALA A 535 16.13 -10.71 -12.17
N LEU A 536 16.44 -11.85 -11.54
CA LEU A 536 15.51 -12.98 -11.45
C LEU A 536 14.30 -12.66 -10.58
N THR A 537 14.44 -11.81 -9.57
CA THR A 537 13.29 -11.37 -8.76
C THR A 537 12.40 -10.41 -9.55
N ASN A 538 12.99 -9.52 -10.36
CA ASN A 538 12.25 -8.67 -11.33
C ASN A 538 11.53 -9.51 -12.40
N ALA A 539 12.10 -10.66 -12.77
CA ALA A 539 11.51 -11.63 -13.70
C ALA A 539 10.48 -12.58 -13.04
N SER A 540 10.40 -12.63 -11.71
CA SER A 540 9.57 -13.61 -11.00
C SER A 540 8.09 -13.41 -11.27
N LYS A 541 7.37 -14.50 -11.52
CA LYS A 541 5.90 -14.55 -11.57
C LYS A 541 5.24 -14.47 -10.19
N VAL A 542 6.02 -14.48 -9.12
CA VAL A 542 5.53 -14.37 -7.74
C VAL A 542 5.59 -12.92 -7.28
N GLN A 543 4.53 -12.46 -6.61
CA GLN A 543 4.50 -11.15 -5.98
C GLN A 543 5.36 -11.16 -4.70
N GLY A 544 6.26 -10.18 -4.56
CA GLY A 544 7.03 -9.98 -3.33
C GLY A 544 6.18 -9.48 -2.16
N THR A 545 6.74 -9.50 -0.96
CA THR A 545 6.04 -9.11 0.29
C THR A 545 5.97 -7.60 0.50
N TYR A 546 6.93 -6.86 -0.07
CA TYR A 546 7.09 -5.42 0.14
C TYR A 546 6.88 -4.66 -1.17
N LYS A 547 6.30 -3.47 -1.06
CA LYS A 547 6.22 -2.46 -2.11
C LYS A 547 7.62 -1.88 -2.33
N ASP A 548 7.94 -1.64 -3.58
CA ASP A 548 9.18 -0.98 -3.96
C ASP A 548 9.05 0.53 -3.92
N GLY A 549 10.06 1.21 -3.36
CA GLY A 549 10.08 2.66 -3.22
C GLY A 549 10.90 3.12 -2.02
N THR A 550 10.86 4.43 -1.76
CA THR A 550 11.52 5.03 -0.59
C THR A 550 10.53 5.28 0.52
N PHE A 551 10.84 4.79 1.72
CA PHE A 551 10.00 4.87 2.91
C PHE A 551 10.74 5.63 4.01
N THR A 552 10.13 6.72 4.47
CA THR A 552 10.64 7.49 5.61
C THR A 552 9.98 7.01 6.90
N ALA A 553 10.82 6.68 7.88
CA ALA A 553 10.39 6.28 9.20
C ALA A 553 11.34 6.81 10.28
N PHE A 554 10.88 6.72 11.52
CA PHE A 554 11.56 7.29 12.68
C PHE A 554 11.71 6.25 13.78
N GLY A 555 12.83 6.31 14.50
CA GLY A 555 13.00 5.59 15.76
C GLY A 555 12.22 6.27 16.87
N ASP A 556 12.33 5.74 18.10
CA ASP A 556 11.68 6.36 19.24
C ASP A 556 12.27 7.74 19.55
N ALA A 557 11.35 8.68 19.76
CA ALA A 557 11.64 10.04 20.11
C ALA A 557 11.86 10.22 21.61
N TYR A 558 12.60 11.29 21.97
CA TYR A 558 12.76 11.78 23.33
C TYR A 558 12.84 13.31 23.31
N ASP A 559 13.11 13.92 24.47
CA ASP A 559 13.08 15.39 24.67
C ASP A 559 14.12 16.19 23.88
N LYS A 560 14.95 15.54 23.05
CA LYS A 560 15.86 16.20 22.10
C LYS A 560 15.60 15.84 20.64
N GLY A 561 14.49 15.18 20.32
CA GLY A 561 14.10 14.80 18.96
C GLY A 561 14.16 13.29 18.73
N THR A 562 14.46 12.87 17.50
CA THR A 562 14.49 11.45 17.12
C THR A 562 15.59 11.16 16.08
N ASN A 563 15.66 9.92 15.61
CA ASN A 563 16.49 9.48 14.50
C ASN A 563 15.56 9.08 13.33
N ARG A 564 15.92 9.48 12.11
CA ARG A 564 15.15 9.24 10.88
C ARG A 564 15.95 8.32 9.97
N ALA A 565 15.26 7.38 9.33
CA ALA A 565 15.78 6.61 8.21
C ALA A 565 14.89 6.81 6.99
N ASP A 566 15.51 7.12 5.85
CA ASP A 566 14.89 7.03 4.53
C ASP A 566 15.44 5.78 3.87
N VAL A 567 14.60 4.75 3.71
CA VAL A 567 15.01 3.44 3.21
C VAL A 567 14.40 3.22 1.83
N THR A 568 15.24 3.04 0.81
CA THR A 568 14.77 2.62 -0.52
C THR A 568 14.81 1.11 -0.62
N LEU A 569 13.64 0.52 -0.84
CA LEU A 569 13.44 -0.90 -1.03
C LEU A 569 13.20 -1.21 -2.50
N ARG A 570 13.83 -2.30 -2.95
CA ARG A 570 13.54 -2.96 -4.21
C ARG A 570 13.56 -4.47 -3.96
N ASN A 571 12.48 -5.16 -4.30
CA ASN A 571 12.34 -6.60 -4.05
C ASN A 571 12.58 -6.98 -2.57
N GLY A 572 12.20 -6.11 -1.64
CA GLY A 572 12.46 -6.28 -0.21
C GLY A 572 13.92 -6.13 0.22
N LYS A 573 14.84 -5.77 -0.67
CA LYS A 573 16.24 -5.44 -0.36
C LYS A 573 16.43 -3.94 -0.19
N ILE A 574 17.26 -3.56 0.79
CA ILE A 574 17.73 -2.18 0.96
C ILE A 574 18.73 -1.88 -0.16
N VAL A 575 18.39 -0.96 -1.05
CA VAL A 575 19.26 -0.51 -2.15
C VAL A 575 19.74 0.93 -1.97
N ASN A 576 19.17 1.64 -1.00
CA ASN A 576 19.68 2.90 -0.51
C ASN A 576 19.16 3.13 0.91
N VAL A 577 19.96 3.79 1.74
CA VAL A 577 19.58 4.17 3.09
C VAL A 577 20.23 5.50 3.47
N ALA A 578 19.42 6.46 3.90
CA ALA A 578 19.90 7.73 4.43
C ALA A 578 19.46 7.89 5.89
N LEU A 579 20.44 8.11 6.77
CA LEU A 579 20.25 8.12 8.22
C LEU A 579 20.51 9.54 8.76
N TYR A 580 19.63 10.01 9.64
CA TYR A 580 19.70 11.37 10.18
C TYR A 580 19.39 11.41 11.68
N ARG A 581 20.05 12.33 12.39
CA ARG A 581 19.63 12.75 13.73
C ARG A 581 18.85 14.05 13.61
N VAL A 582 17.56 14.04 13.94
CA VAL A 582 16.68 15.21 13.76
C VAL A 582 16.24 15.81 15.09
N GLY A 583 16.30 17.14 15.23
CA GLY A 583 15.91 17.84 16.45
C GLY A 583 14.41 17.77 16.77
N MET A 584 13.98 18.44 17.85
CA MET A 584 12.56 18.59 18.21
C MET A 584 11.74 19.28 17.10
N ASN A 585 12.39 20.05 16.23
CA ASN A 585 11.78 20.68 15.05
C ASN A 585 11.79 19.78 13.78
N LEU A 586 12.18 18.50 13.91
CA LEU A 586 12.38 17.55 12.80
C LEU A 586 13.37 18.03 11.72
N VAL A 587 14.29 18.94 12.07
CA VAL A 587 15.38 19.37 11.19
C VAL A 587 16.62 18.52 11.46
N ASP A 588 17.28 18.07 10.39
CA ASP A 588 18.55 17.36 10.49
C ASP A 588 19.59 18.21 11.22
N ARG A 589 20.23 17.60 12.20
CA ARG A 589 21.25 18.24 13.02
C ARG A 589 22.61 18.22 12.33
N GLY A 590 22.86 17.28 11.41
CA GLY A 590 24.13 17.15 10.71
C GLY A 590 25.31 17.24 11.68
N LYS A 591 26.26 18.16 11.42
CA LYS A 591 27.44 18.39 12.26
C LYS A 591 27.14 18.90 13.67
N ALA A 592 25.93 19.43 13.92
CA ALA A 592 25.50 19.89 15.24
C ALA A 592 24.90 18.75 16.09
N ALA A 593 24.84 17.52 15.58
CA ALA A 593 24.53 16.35 16.40
C ALA A 593 25.69 16.02 17.36
N TYR A 594 25.47 15.10 18.30
CA TYR A 594 26.53 14.61 19.18
C TYR A 594 27.71 14.05 18.36
N PRO A 595 28.97 14.36 18.71
CA PRO A 595 30.15 13.97 17.93
C PRO A 595 30.22 12.47 17.61
N GLU A 596 29.81 11.62 18.55
CA GLU A 596 29.76 10.17 18.42
C GLU A 596 28.70 9.76 17.39
N VAL A 597 27.55 10.42 17.35
CA VAL A 597 26.48 10.17 16.36
C VAL A 597 26.92 10.61 14.97
N VAL A 598 27.61 11.75 14.85
CA VAL A 598 28.17 12.22 13.57
C VAL A 598 29.16 11.19 13.00
N LYS A 599 29.98 10.58 13.86
CA LYS A 599 30.90 9.50 13.47
C LYS A 599 30.18 8.18 13.16
N ALA A 600 29.12 7.87 13.89
CA ALA A 600 28.37 6.62 13.75
C ALA A 600 27.52 6.55 12.47
N ILE A 601 26.90 7.67 12.04
CA ILE A 601 25.99 7.69 10.89
C ILE A 601 26.61 7.07 9.62
N PRO A 602 27.80 7.48 9.14
CA PRO A 602 28.42 6.88 7.97
C PRO A 602 28.72 5.38 8.12
N GLN A 603 29.13 4.95 9.32
CA GLN A 603 29.40 3.54 9.61
C GLN A 603 28.12 2.71 9.53
N LEU A 604 27.06 3.16 10.22
CA LEU A 604 25.74 2.50 10.20
C LEU A 604 25.13 2.49 8.80
N THR A 605 25.26 3.57 8.03
CA THR A 605 24.79 3.61 6.64
C THR A 605 25.46 2.51 5.81
N SER A 606 26.79 2.37 5.91
CA SER A 606 27.53 1.31 5.22
C SER A 606 27.10 -0.09 5.69
N SER A 607 26.99 -0.29 7.01
CA SER A 607 26.60 -1.59 7.58
C SER A 607 25.16 -1.98 7.25
N PHE A 608 24.22 -1.03 7.24
CA PHE A 608 22.83 -1.30 6.90
C PHE A 608 22.65 -1.63 5.42
N LEU A 609 23.39 -0.93 4.55
CA LEU A 609 23.39 -1.24 3.12
C LEU A 609 23.97 -2.64 2.87
N ALA A 610 25.08 -2.97 3.54
CA ALA A 610 25.70 -4.29 3.45
C ALA A 610 24.79 -5.41 3.99
N ALA A 611 24.09 -5.17 5.10
CA ALA A 611 23.12 -6.11 5.67
C ALA A 611 21.95 -6.36 4.70
N GLY A 612 21.45 -5.31 4.03
CA GLY A 612 20.57 -5.40 2.87
C GLY A 612 19.15 -5.91 3.12
N THR A 613 18.82 -6.42 4.31
CA THR A 613 17.47 -6.88 4.69
C THR A 613 17.00 -6.34 6.03
N ARG A 614 15.69 -6.41 6.28
CA ARG A 614 15.04 -6.03 7.53
C ARG A 614 15.69 -6.70 8.74
N GLU A 615 15.85 -8.02 8.67
CA GLU A 615 16.35 -8.88 9.75
C GLU A 615 17.83 -8.65 9.99
N ALA A 616 18.65 -8.67 8.93
CA ALA A 616 20.09 -8.50 9.05
C ALA A 616 20.49 -7.13 9.62
N VAL A 617 19.70 -6.08 9.36
CA VAL A 617 19.92 -4.76 9.98
C VAL A 617 19.74 -4.82 11.51
N GLN A 618 18.87 -5.68 12.03
CA GLN A 618 18.70 -5.82 13.47
C GLN A 618 19.94 -6.44 14.14
N ASP A 619 20.71 -7.24 13.40
CA ASP A 619 21.93 -7.89 13.88
C ASP A 619 23.20 -7.02 13.76
N VAL A 620 23.15 -5.89 13.05
CA VAL A 620 24.30 -4.97 12.90
C VAL A 620 24.74 -4.41 14.25
N ASP A 621 26.01 -4.50 14.62
CA ASP A 621 26.46 -4.00 15.93
C ASP A 621 26.19 -2.50 16.13
N ALA A 622 25.80 -2.13 17.35
CA ALA A 622 25.65 -0.73 17.73
C ALA A 622 27.02 -0.05 17.84
N VAL A 623 27.13 1.19 17.34
CA VAL A 623 28.39 1.94 17.43
C VAL A 623 28.59 2.46 18.86
N SER A 624 29.76 2.17 19.44
CA SER A 624 30.12 2.63 20.78
C SER A 624 30.07 4.15 20.90
N GLY A 625 29.51 4.66 22.00
CA GLY A 625 29.22 6.09 22.21
C GLY A 625 27.96 6.60 21.50
N ALA A 626 27.38 5.83 20.57
CA ALA A 626 26.14 6.14 19.85
C ALA A 626 25.11 5.01 19.94
N THR A 627 25.13 4.21 21.02
CA THR A 627 24.30 3.01 21.17
C THR A 627 22.80 3.30 21.03
N SER A 628 22.29 4.31 21.73
CA SER A 628 20.87 4.69 21.66
C SER A 628 20.45 5.13 20.25
N SER A 629 21.28 5.94 19.57
CA SER A 629 21.02 6.32 18.18
C SER A 629 21.10 5.14 17.22
N SER A 630 22.01 4.19 17.45
CA SER A 630 22.13 2.98 16.63
C SER A 630 20.85 2.14 16.72
N VAL A 631 20.35 1.90 17.94
CA VAL A 631 19.09 1.17 18.16
C VAL A 631 17.91 1.90 17.52
N ALA A 632 17.78 3.21 17.73
CA ALA A 632 16.69 3.98 17.14
C ALA A 632 16.72 4.00 15.60
N LEU A 633 17.91 3.99 14.97
CA LEU A 633 18.03 3.90 13.52
C LEU A 633 17.65 2.50 12.99
N LYS A 634 17.97 1.42 13.72
CA LYS A 634 17.47 0.07 13.39
C LYS A 634 15.95 -0.02 13.47
N THR A 635 15.36 0.56 14.52
CA THR A 635 13.90 0.66 14.67
C THR A 635 13.27 1.47 13.54
N ALA A 636 13.91 2.57 13.10
CA ALA A 636 13.45 3.34 11.96
C ALA A 636 13.44 2.50 10.68
N VAL A 637 14.47 1.68 10.44
CA VAL A 637 14.51 0.75 9.29
C VAL A 637 13.40 -0.31 9.39
N ASP A 638 13.19 -0.91 10.56
CA ASP A 638 12.11 -1.88 10.76
C ASP A 638 10.72 -1.29 10.45
N ARG A 639 10.47 -0.07 10.94
CA ARG A 639 9.23 0.68 10.64
C ARG A 639 9.12 1.05 9.16
N ALA A 640 10.23 1.36 8.47
CA ALA A 640 10.21 1.61 7.03
C ALA A 640 9.78 0.35 6.24
N TYR A 641 10.23 -0.83 6.66
CA TYR A 641 9.73 -2.11 6.12
C TYR A 641 8.25 -2.33 6.43
N GLY A 642 7.81 -2.00 7.65
CA GLY A 642 6.40 -2.06 8.02
C GLY A 642 5.51 -1.22 7.09
N LYS A 643 5.96 -0.02 6.70
CA LYS A 643 5.29 0.86 5.72
C LYS A 643 5.26 0.32 4.30
N ALA A 644 6.19 -0.56 3.99
CA ALA A 644 6.31 -1.17 2.69
C ALA A 644 5.49 -2.47 2.57
N GLU A 645 4.95 -3.03 3.65
CA GLU A 645 4.18 -4.28 3.60
C GLU A 645 3.02 -4.18 2.58
N ILE A 646 2.93 -5.16 1.67
CA ILE A 646 1.78 -5.28 0.75
C ILE A 646 0.59 -5.86 1.48
N VAL A 647 0.85 -6.86 2.34
CA VAL A 647 -0.12 -7.46 3.24
C VAL A 647 0.31 -7.16 4.66
N GLU A 648 -0.39 -6.26 5.32
CA GLU A 648 -0.08 -5.85 6.69
C GLU A 648 -0.50 -6.93 7.69
N ALA A 649 0.48 -7.53 8.36
CA ALA A 649 0.18 -8.43 9.47
C ALA A 649 -0.58 -7.65 10.57
N ASN A 650 -1.83 -8.06 10.82
CA ASN A 650 -2.74 -7.51 11.84
C ASN A 650 -3.33 -6.12 11.55
N LYS A 651 -2.94 -5.47 10.44
CA LYS A 651 -3.48 -4.18 9.96
C LYS A 651 -3.63 -3.13 11.08
N ALA A 652 -2.50 -2.84 11.74
CA ALA A 652 -2.44 -1.83 12.79
C ALA A 652 -2.42 -0.42 12.17
N ALA A 653 -3.12 0.54 12.76
CA ALA A 653 -3.11 1.92 12.27
C ALA A 653 -1.76 2.61 12.49
N TYR A 654 -1.13 2.36 13.64
CA TYR A 654 0.12 3.01 14.02
C TYR A 654 1.11 1.97 14.55
N PHE A 655 2.39 2.23 14.35
CA PHE A 655 3.46 1.54 15.06
C PHE A 655 3.45 1.91 16.53
N ASP A 656 3.79 0.96 17.40
CA ASP A 656 4.04 1.24 18.82
C ASP A 656 5.36 1.99 19.00
N GLY A 657 5.39 2.90 19.98
CA GLY A 657 6.57 3.70 20.32
C GLY A 657 6.27 5.17 20.56
N ILE A 658 7.31 6.00 20.49
CA ILE A 658 7.23 7.45 20.75
C ILE A 658 7.55 8.21 19.47
N PHE A 659 6.61 9.00 18.99
CA PHE A 659 6.72 9.74 17.74
C PHE A 659 6.63 11.23 18.00
N ILE A 660 7.34 12.03 17.22
CA ILE A 660 7.21 13.49 17.26
C ILE A 660 6.71 14.02 15.93
N GLY A 661 5.89 15.05 16.00
CA GLY A 661 5.43 15.82 14.84
C GLY A 661 5.54 17.30 15.13
N VAL A 662 5.58 18.12 14.07
CA VAL A 662 5.76 19.57 14.18
C VAL A 662 4.74 20.34 13.37
N SER A 663 4.40 21.54 13.82
CA SER A 663 3.59 22.49 13.04
C SER A 663 4.30 22.91 11.76
N ALA A 664 3.57 23.47 10.80
CA ALA A 664 4.15 23.86 9.50
C ALA A 664 5.34 24.85 9.65
N ASN A 665 5.26 25.75 10.62
CA ASN A 665 6.32 26.71 10.94
C ASN A 665 7.42 26.15 11.87
N LYS A 666 7.31 24.89 12.29
CA LYS A 666 8.25 24.17 13.17
C LYS A 666 8.47 24.81 14.55
N LEU A 667 7.53 25.63 15.03
CA LEU A 667 7.56 26.26 16.35
C LEU A 667 6.76 25.51 17.41
N VAL A 668 6.02 24.48 17.03
CA VAL A 668 5.29 23.60 17.94
C VAL A 668 5.68 22.17 17.62
N ASN A 669 6.01 21.40 18.65
CA ASN A 669 6.23 19.97 18.57
C ASN A 669 5.22 19.26 19.47
N VAL A 670 4.71 18.12 19.01
CA VAL A 670 3.94 17.20 19.84
C VAL A 670 4.59 15.83 19.81
N MET A 671 4.92 15.34 20.99
CA MET A 671 5.38 13.98 21.23
C MET A 671 4.18 13.09 21.56
N THR A 672 3.97 12.05 20.77
CA THR A 672 2.84 11.13 20.86
C THR A 672 3.35 9.74 21.21
N TYR A 673 2.82 9.16 22.29
CA TYR A 673 3.05 7.79 22.71
C TYR A 673 1.95 6.93 22.11
N VAL A 674 2.35 5.87 21.41
CA VAL A 674 1.46 4.90 20.79
C VAL A 674 1.70 3.55 21.42
N GLU A 675 0.63 2.93 21.90
CA GLU A 675 0.63 1.60 22.50
C GLU A 675 -0.50 0.77 21.89
N HIS A 676 -0.21 -0.48 21.52
CA HIS A 676 -1.16 -1.38 20.86
C HIS A 676 -1.82 -0.78 19.61
N GLY A 677 -1.06 0.01 18.84
CA GLY A 677 -1.51 0.72 17.64
C GLY A 677 -2.47 1.88 17.93
N VAL A 678 -2.50 2.40 19.16
CA VAL A 678 -3.40 3.49 19.58
C VAL A 678 -2.60 4.64 20.21
N PRO A 679 -2.80 5.90 19.81
CA PRO A 679 -2.20 7.05 20.49
C PRO A 679 -2.81 7.22 21.88
N VAL A 680 -2.00 7.03 22.93
CA VAL A 680 -2.47 7.01 24.33
C VAL A 680 -2.03 8.22 25.14
N LYS A 681 -0.92 8.88 24.79
CA LYS A 681 -0.43 10.06 25.54
C LYS A 681 0.22 11.06 24.59
N MET A 682 0.04 12.36 24.87
CA MET A 682 0.67 13.43 24.10
C MET A 682 1.34 14.45 25.03
N LEU A 683 2.50 14.97 24.62
CA LEU A 683 3.23 16.05 25.27
C LEU A 683 3.50 17.17 24.26
N VAL A 684 3.26 18.42 24.66
CA VAL A 684 3.40 19.61 23.80
C VAL A 684 4.65 20.39 24.19
N TYR A 685 5.48 20.70 23.20
CA TYR A 685 6.67 21.52 23.33
C TYR A 685 6.59 22.71 22.37
N TYR A 686 6.63 23.92 22.92
CA TYR A 686 6.79 25.13 22.12
C TYR A 686 8.28 25.38 21.90
N LEU A 687 8.65 25.69 20.66
CA LEU A 687 10.04 25.82 20.24
C LEU A 687 10.37 27.28 19.93
N ASP A 688 11.63 27.64 20.12
CA ASP A 688 12.19 28.88 19.58
C ASP A 688 12.53 28.74 18.08
N LYS A 689 13.00 29.82 17.46
CA LYS A 689 13.38 29.84 16.04
C LYS A 689 14.55 28.91 15.70
N ASN A 690 15.33 28.50 16.70
CA ASN A 690 16.45 27.57 16.56
C ASN A 690 16.01 26.10 16.73
N GLY A 691 14.74 25.86 17.06
CA GLY A 691 14.17 24.54 17.34
C GLY A 691 14.44 24.02 18.76
N SER A 692 14.85 24.89 19.68
CA SER A 692 15.05 24.54 21.10
C SER A 692 13.74 24.71 21.87
N THR A 693 13.49 23.84 22.85
CA THR A 693 12.29 23.90 23.68
C THR A 693 12.29 25.12 24.59
N ARG A 694 11.22 25.92 24.53
CA ARG A 694 10.96 27.00 25.47
C ARG A 694 10.53 26.44 26.82
N THR A 695 11.09 27.01 27.89
CA THR A 695 10.72 26.72 29.27
C THR A 695 9.33 27.28 29.60
N ILE A 696 8.70 26.77 30.66
CA ILE A 696 7.34 27.16 31.05
C ILE A 696 7.19 28.67 31.29
N ASN A 697 8.22 29.31 31.85
CA ASN A 697 8.24 30.76 32.13
C ASN A 697 8.35 31.62 30.86
N GLN A 698 8.69 31.01 29.73
CA GLN A 698 8.74 31.70 28.44
C GLN A 698 7.42 31.59 27.68
N LEU A 699 6.46 30.78 28.13
CA LEU A 699 5.20 30.54 27.44
C LEU A 699 4.17 31.63 27.74
N THR A 700 3.35 31.92 26.74
CA THR A 700 2.16 32.78 26.89
C THR A 700 1.03 32.03 27.61
N ASP A 701 0.06 32.76 28.16
CA ASP A 701 -1.11 32.16 28.83
C ASP A 701 -1.89 31.20 27.90
N ALA A 702 -2.03 31.56 26.62
CA ALA A 702 -2.69 30.71 25.62
C ALA A 702 -1.91 29.42 25.36
N GLU A 703 -0.58 29.48 25.30
CA GLU A 703 0.29 28.30 25.16
C GLU A 703 0.21 27.40 26.39
N LEU A 704 0.17 27.97 27.60
CA LEU A 704 0.00 27.22 28.85
C LEU A 704 -1.37 26.53 28.91
N ALA A 705 -2.44 27.23 28.54
CA ALA A 705 -3.79 26.69 28.51
C ALA A 705 -3.92 25.52 27.53
N VAL A 706 -3.43 25.69 26.30
CA VAL A 706 -3.47 24.63 25.27
C VAL A 706 -2.60 23.43 25.65
N LYS A 707 -1.39 23.65 26.20
CA LYS A 707 -0.53 22.58 26.69
C LYS A 707 -1.21 21.78 27.81
N SER A 708 -1.79 22.47 28.78
CA SER A 708 -2.49 21.83 29.91
C SER A 708 -3.65 20.96 29.43
N GLU A 709 -4.48 21.46 28.50
CA GLU A 709 -5.58 20.69 27.90
C GLU A 709 -5.09 19.43 27.19
N ILE A 710 -4.05 19.52 26.34
CA ILE A 710 -3.53 18.33 25.65
C ILE A 710 -2.97 17.32 26.64
N GLU A 711 -2.13 17.75 27.58
CA GLU A 711 -1.37 16.83 28.44
C GLU A 711 -2.20 16.19 29.56
N SER A 712 -3.33 16.80 29.92
CA SER A 712 -4.22 16.29 30.98
C SER A 712 -5.37 15.41 30.47
N THR A 713 -5.61 15.37 29.15
CA THR A 713 -6.79 14.70 28.57
C THR A 713 -6.62 13.20 28.32
N SER A 714 -5.60 12.57 28.91
CA SER A 714 -5.44 11.12 28.86
C SER A 714 -5.04 10.51 30.21
N THR A 715 -5.57 9.32 30.45
CA THR A 715 -5.19 8.43 31.55
C THR A 715 -4.00 7.54 31.22
N GLY A 716 -3.51 7.58 29.97
CA GLY A 716 -2.41 6.74 29.47
C GLY A 716 -2.83 5.34 29.02
N TYR A 717 -4.08 4.93 29.23
CA TYR A 717 -4.56 3.56 28.96
C TYR A 717 -5.63 3.47 27.87
N SER A 718 -6.03 4.60 27.30
CA SER A 718 -7.07 4.69 26.28
C SER A 718 -6.67 5.68 25.20
N LEU A 719 -7.38 5.65 24.06
CA LEU A 719 -7.23 6.62 23.00
C LEU A 719 -7.24 8.05 23.55
N HIS A 720 -6.17 8.79 23.26
CA HIS A 720 -6.04 10.20 23.60
C HIS A 720 -7.18 10.99 22.94
N LYS A 721 -7.75 11.99 23.63
CA LYS A 721 -8.85 12.84 23.09
C LYS A 721 -8.55 13.39 21.69
N TYR A 722 -7.29 13.72 21.43
CA TYR A 722 -6.80 14.26 20.16
C TYR A 722 -6.09 13.22 19.28
N GLY A 723 -6.05 11.95 19.67
CA GLY A 723 -5.47 10.86 18.89
C GLY A 723 -6.26 10.46 17.65
N TYR A 724 -7.49 10.98 17.50
CA TYR A 724 -8.34 10.75 16.32
C TYR A 724 -9.07 12.01 15.91
N ARG A 725 -8.95 12.41 14.63
CA ARG A 725 -9.61 13.59 14.04
C ARG A 725 -9.46 14.86 14.88
N ALA A 726 -8.24 15.15 15.32
CA ALA A 726 -7.93 16.35 16.09
C ALA A 726 -8.40 17.63 15.38
N ALA A 727 -9.04 18.52 16.15
CA ALA A 727 -9.55 19.81 15.70
C ALA A 727 -9.09 20.91 16.67
N ALA A 728 -8.94 22.13 16.15
CA ALA A 728 -8.58 23.30 16.96
C ALA A 728 -9.66 23.60 18.01
N PHE A 729 -9.23 24.14 19.15
CA PHE A 729 -10.06 24.41 20.33
C PHE A 729 -9.55 25.65 21.08
N GLY A 730 -10.35 26.19 21.99
CA GLY A 730 -9.94 27.32 22.83
C GLY A 730 -11.10 28.22 23.19
N ASN A 731 -11.01 28.87 24.35
CA ASN A 731 -12.03 29.77 24.89
C ASN A 731 -11.99 31.16 24.23
N ASN A 732 -10.87 31.51 23.60
CA ASN A 732 -10.64 32.76 22.90
C ASN A 732 -9.85 32.52 21.60
N ASP A 733 -9.67 33.56 20.80
CA ASP A 733 -9.04 33.44 19.48
C ASP A 733 -7.53 33.12 19.57
N ALA A 734 -6.84 33.58 20.62
CA ALA A 734 -5.43 33.27 20.85
C ALA A 734 -5.22 31.77 21.13
N GLU A 735 -6.03 31.18 22.02
CA GLU A 735 -6.00 29.73 22.29
C GLU A 735 -6.36 28.91 21.04
N LYS A 736 -7.34 29.36 20.24
CA LYS A 736 -7.70 28.71 18.96
C LYS A 736 -6.56 28.74 17.95
N GLU A 737 -5.84 29.84 17.84
CA GLU A 737 -4.69 29.95 16.94
C GLU A 737 -3.54 29.02 17.39
N VAL A 738 -3.25 29.00 18.69
CA VAL A 738 -2.20 28.14 19.26
C VAL A 738 -2.57 26.67 19.11
N SER A 739 -3.80 26.28 19.43
CA SER A 739 -4.25 24.89 19.32
C SER A 739 -4.30 24.41 17.87
N ALA A 740 -4.58 25.29 16.90
CA ALA A 740 -4.48 24.93 15.48
C ALA A 740 -3.07 24.45 15.10
N LYS A 741 -2.02 25.14 15.57
CA LYS A 741 -0.61 24.74 15.36
C LYS A 741 -0.28 23.44 16.09
N VAL A 742 -0.81 23.23 17.28
CA VAL A 742 -0.67 21.97 18.02
C VAL A 742 -1.36 20.81 17.28
N VAL A 743 -2.54 21.04 16.70
CA VAL A 743 -3.26 20.05 15.90
C VAL A 743 -2.52 19.69 14.61
N GLU A 744 -1.87 20.66 13.95
CA GLU A 744 -0.95 20.36 12.84
C GLU A 744 0.19 19.44 13.29
N ALA A 745 0.81 19.74 14.44
CA ALA A 745 1.90 18.93 14.99
C ALA A 745 1.43 17.53 15.38
N ILE A 746 0.22 17.37 15.94
CA ILE A 746 -0.41 16.06 16.20
C ILE A 746 -0.57 15.28 14.91
N LYS A 747 -1.14 15.88 13.86
CA LYS A 747 -1.31 15.22 12.56
C LYS A 747 0.02 14.76 11.98
N SER A 748 1.06 15.60 12.07
CA SER A 748 2.43 15.25 11.68
C SER A 748 3.01 14.08 12.48
N ALA A 749 2.73 14.01 13.80
CA ALA A 749 3.20 12.93 14.66
C ALA A 749 2.51 11.61 14.31
N LEU A 750 1.19 11.65 14.09
CA LEU A 750 0.40 10.49 13.67
C LEU A 750 0.78 10.01 12.26
N GLU A 751 1.15 10.92 11.35
CA GLU A 751 1.69 10.52 10.04
C GLU A 751 3.04 9.78 10.19
N SER A 752 3.90 10.27 11.10
CA SER A 752 5.19 9.63 11.39
C SER A 752 5.01 8.25 12.03
N ALA A 753 4.02 8.11 12.92
CA ALA A 753 3.66 6.87 13.60
C ALA A 753 2.90 5.88 12.71
N GLY A 754 2.37 6.32 11.57
CA GLY A 754 1.51 5.50 10.74
C GLY A 754 2.22 4.27 10.20
N LYS A 755 1.52 3.13 10.23
CA LYS A 755 1.99 1.91 9.59
C LYS A 755 1.68 1.93 8.10
#